data_AF-A0A264Y7X4-F1
#
_entry.id   AF-A0A264Y7X4-F1
#
_cell.length_a   1.000
_cell.length_b   1.000
_cell.length_c   1.000
_cell.angle_alpha   90.00
_cell.angle_beta   90.00
_cell.angle_gamma   90.00
#
_symmetry.space_group_name_H-M   'P 1'
#
loop_
_entity.id
_entity.type
_entity.pdbx_description
1 polymer ?
#
loop_
_entity_poly.entity_id
_entity_poly.type
_entity_poly.pdbx_seq_one_letter_code
_entity_poly.pdbx_strand_id
1 'polypeptide(L)'
;MKRIFLLSAAAIVSAALSAQTVAKMSDMKPETKAMAVSLKLTGELTTEGNSDYRQLRDLCFQLRDLDLSDANSTGLPKNAFHSRHQLERIKLPKILKTIESQAFFACDKLQEITIPASVTSIGEAAFSGCKGLESIVIEGTPVLGEYAFARLEGLKTVKVNSKVPPRADVSTFYGINRSQVKLIVPKGAEAAYKKAPGWSRFFAEPKTAKEVSDPSMCLAPYPMEMNVMKGAKGMDVQTAWNIVAAEGLQNEQNQARRMLTERIGNIVNSRQRGIVLNLSLDQTLTDNEAYTLAVNAKGVTIKGKTAQGVFWGLMTLDQILRGSGNKECVDIIPQLTIKDAPRTHVRELMVDPARTFIPFDDLKAFIPEMARYKLNALHLHLVDDQAWRIEIKKYPQLTELASSRWGQDDMLAPYKGYYTQEQMRELVKYAATYHVEIVPEIEMPGHEVAAISVFPELTCHQRQVPVRTTCGVSNELLCPGNDFTYEFLGNVFKEITDIFPSKYIHLGGDEAGNPALDCWTDCPKCKALKRKLGIPSTDRSENWKLQGYLFDRIIELLRDTYHKTPMFWYESDFKEIQPGCVTFAWRSGQTKEALDAAVRNNARIMLCPGEHCYFDYPMAKGDMPEVNWGMPVTSLKDAYALDPAWGMGAEFEKNNLFGVAGTLWSECINTPERISYQAYPRAIALAEVGWSTANVRSWEGFVKRLKPTMKDMMRRGVTASLEY
;
A
#
# COMPACT_ATOMS: atom_id res chain seq x y z
N MET A 1 -31.75 25.64 -25.63
CA MET A 1 -32.38 26.44 -24.54
C MET A 1 -31.55 26.24 -23.29
N LYS A 2 -30.52 27.07 -23.08
CA LYS A 2 -30.46 28.24 -22.19
C LYS A 2 -30.57 27.92 -20.68
N ARG A 3 -29.45 28.20 -20.00
CA ARG A 3 -29.22 28.41 -18.55
C ARG A 3 -28.93 27.17 -17.69
N ILE A 4 -27.67 26.74 -17.68
CA ILE A 4 -27.03 26.17 -16.50
C ILE A 4 -26.12 27.25 -15.93
N PHE A 5 -26.26 27.50 -14.64
CA PHE A 5 -25.63 28.58 -13.89
C PHE A 5 -24.10 28.48 -13.92
N LEU A 6 -23.46 29.49 -14.52
CA LEU A 6 -22.14 29.95 -14.12
C LEU A 6 -22.27 30.56 -12.73
N LEU A 7 -21.87 29.81 -11.69
CA LEU A 7 -21.55 30.40 -10.39
C LEU A 7 -20.04 30.68 -10.39
N SER A 8 -19.74 31.96 -10.56
CA SER A 8 -18.42 32.58 -10.49
C SER A 8 -17.74 32.30 -9.14
N ALA A 9 -16.49 31.86 -9.23
CA ALA A 9 -15.57 31.52 -8.14
C ALA A 9 -15.05 32.73 -7.32
N ALA A 10 -15.90 33.71 -7.02
CA ALA A 10 -15.46 34.92 -6.30
C ALA A 10 -16.57 35.46 -5.37
N ALA A 11 -17.00 34.63 -4.41
CA ALA A 11 -17.70 35.06 -3.19
C ALA A 11 -17.87 33.87 -2.22
N ILE A 12 -16.78 33.27 -1.73
CA ILE A 12 -16.83 32.49 -0.49
C ILE A 12 -16.29 33.42 0.61
N VAL A 13 -17.10 34.43 0.89
CA VAL A 13 -17.03 35.16 2.15
C VAL A 13 -17.54 34.21 3.22
N SER A 14 -16.86 34.19 4.36
CA SER A 14 -17.19 33.50 5.60
C SER A 14 -18.68 33.61 5.96
N ALA A 15 -19.50 32.69 5.46
CA ALA A 15 -20.80 32.40 6.02
C ALA A 15 -20.62 31.15 6.87
N ALA A 16 -20.71 31.33 8.20
CA ALA A 16 -20.92 30.23 9.11
C ALA A 16 -22.25 29.56 8.74
N LEU A 17 -22.21 28.58 7.84
CA LEU A 17 -23.28 27.60 7.71
C LEU A 17 -23.39 26.94 9.08
N SER A 18 -24.46 27.24 9.81
CA SER A 18 -24.76 26.59 11.08
C SER A 18 -24.63 25.08 10.92
N ALA A 19 -23.88 24.43 11.82
CA ALA A 19 -23.68 22.98 11.77
C ALA A 19 -25.02 22.25 11.65
N GLN A 20 -25.15 21.38 10.65
CA GLN A 20 -26.34 20.54 10.54
C GLN A 20 -26.35 19.60 11.75
N THR A 21 -27.41 19.66 12.56
CA THR A 21 -27.56 18.81 13.75
C THR A 21 -28.41 17.59 13.42
N VAL A 22 -27.88 16.40 13.67
CA VAL A 22 -28.56 15.10 13.50
C VAL A 22 -28.28 14.22 14.71
N ALA A 23 -29.11 13.19 14.96
CA ALA A 23 -28.81 12.27 16.05
C ALA A 23 -27.69 11.30 15.62
N LYS A 24 -27.82 10.71 14.42
CA LYS A 24 -26.88 9.74 13.85
C LYS A 24 -26.66 10.00 12.36
N MET A 25 -25.60 9.44 11.80
CA MET A 25 -25.31 9.45 10.37
C MET A 25 -26.36 8.69 9.56
N SER A 26 -27.04 7.70 10.14
CA SER A 26 -28.17 7.02 9.50
C SER A 26 -29.35 7.95 9.19
N ASP A 27 -29.43 9.11 9.85
CA ASP A 27 -30.51 10.09 9.65
C ASP A 27 -30.25 11.01 8.44
N MET A 28 -29.07 10.92 7.82
CA MET A 28 -28.67 11.72 6.68
C MET A 28 -28.74 10.93 5.37
N LYS A 29 -29.16 11.60 4.29
CA LYS A 29 -29.10 11.06 2.93
C LYS A 29 -27.66 11.08 2.39
N PRO A 30 -27.27 10.18 1.47
CA PRO A 30 -25.93 10.15 0.89
C PRO A 30 -25.44 11.51 0.37
N GLU A 31 -26.28 12.26 -0.35
CA GLU A 31 -25.92 13.56 -0.93
C GLU A 31 -25.64 14.60 0.16
N THR A 32 -26.42 14.56 1.25
CA THR A 32 -26.21 15.47 2.39
C THR A 32 -24.94 15.14 3.17
N LYS A 33 -24.52 13.87 3.23
CA LYS A 33 -23.23 13.47 3.84
C LYS A 33 -22.06 14.03 3.03
N ALA A 34 -22.10 13.84 1.71
CA ALA A 34 -21.07 14.31 0.80
C ALA A 34 -20.89 15.84 0.76
N MET A 35 -21.98 16.60 0.96
CA MET A 35 -21.96 18.06 1.03
C MET A 35 -21.67 18.61 2.45
N ALA A 36 -21.58 17.76 3.46
CA ALA A 36 -21.42 18.21 4.84
C ALA A 36 -20.05 18.86 5.06
N VAL A 37 -20.06 20.13 5.44
CA VAL A 37 -18.86 20.90 5.84
C VAL A 37 -18.77 21.03 7.36
N SER A 38 -19.93 21.16 8.02
CA SER A 38 -20.04 21.28 9.48
C SER A 38 -21.21 20.45 10.01
N LEU A 39 -20.94 19.56 10.97
CA LEU A 39 -21.93 18.65 11.56
C LEU A 39 -21.92 18.71 13.09
N LYS A 40 -23.09 18.49 13.69
CA LYS A 40 -23.26 18.19 15.10
C LYS A 40 -24.04 16.89 15.26
N LEU A 41 -23.48 15.92 16.00
CA LEU A 41 -24.16 14.68 16.32
C LEU A 41 -24.51 14.64 17.81
N THR A 42 -25.71 14.16 18.13
CA THR A 42 -26.25 14.16 19.51
C THR A 42 -26.77 12.81 20.00
N GLY A 43 -26.82 11.80 19.13
CA GLY A 43 -27.36 10.48 19.45
C GLY A 43 -26.31 9.51 20.00
N GLU A 44 -26.73 8.26 20.16
CA GLU A 44 -25.84 7.13 20.47
C GLU A 44 -25.09 6.68 19.21
N LEU A 45 -23.78 6.87 19.18
CA LEU A 45 -22.98 6.62 17.98
C LEU A 45 -22.49 5.18 17.93
N THR A 46 -22.69 4.56 16.78
CA THR A 46 -22.22 3.21 16.46
C THR A 46 -20.73 3.24 16.10
N THR A 47 -20.01 2.16 16.42
CA THR A 47 -18.54 2.04 16.25
C THR A 47 -18.11 0.83 15.40
N GLU A 48 -19.06 0.03 14.94
CA GLU A 48 -18.82 -1.17 14.13
C GLU A 48 -19.79 -1.22 12.95
N GLY A 49 -19.42 -1.94 11.89
CA GLY A 49 -20.36 -2.34 10.84
C GLY A 49 -20.44 -1.32 9.71
N ASN A 50 -21.50 -0.52 9.57
CA ASN A 50 -21.49 0.67 8.71
C ASN A 50 -21.69 1.87 9.63
N SER A 51 -20.73 2.03 10.53
CA SER A 51 -20.84 2.83 11.75
C SER A 51 -20.96 4.33 11.45
N ASP A 52 -21.40 5.10 12.45
CA ASP A 52 -21.39 6.55 12.40
C ASP A 52 -19.99 7.09 12.11
N TYR A 53 -18.95 6.50 12.73
CA TYR A 53 -17.56 6.91 12.50
C TYR A 53 -17.06 6.55 11.10
N ARG A 54 -17.43 5.40 10.52
CA ARG A 54 -17.12 5.12 9.11
C ARG A 54 -17.77 6.13 8.19
N GLN A 55 -19.06 6.40 8.41
CA GLN A 55 -19.79 7.31 7.54
C GLN A 55 -19.25 8.75 7.64
N LEU A 56 -18.84 9.19 8.84
CA LEU A 56 -18.12 10.46 9.02
C LEU A 56 -16.77 10.47 8.27
N ARG A 57 -16.02 9.36 8.29
CA ARG A 57 -14.72 9.27 7.64
C ARG A 57 -14.81 9.24 6.11
N ASP A 58 -15.63 8.34 5.58
CA ASP A 58 -15.62 7.96 4.16
C ASP A 58 -16.67 8.72 3.35
N LEU A 59 -17.84 9.02 3.95
CA LEU A 59 -18.96 9.65 3.23
C LEU A 59 -19.00 11.17 3.38
N CYS A 60 -18.30 11.73 4.36
CA CYS A 60 -18.26 13.17 4.61
C CYS A 60 -16.91 13.77 4.19
N PHE A 61 -16.54 13.58 2.92
CA PHE A 61 -15.19 13.93 2.43
C PHE A 61 -14.83 15.42 2.55
N GLN A 62 -15.82 16.31 2.69
CA GLN A 62 -15.65 17.76 2.85
C GLN A 62 -15.72 18.27 4.30
N LEU A 63 -15.94 17.37 5.26
CA LEU A 63 -16.15 17.75 6.67
C LEU A 63 -14.92 18.46 7.24
N ARG A 64 -15.13 19.67 7.75
CA ARG A 64 -14.11 20.52 8.41
C ARG A 64 -14.38 20.70 9.89
N ASP A 65 -15.66 20.77 10.27
CA ASP A 65 -16.12 21.04 11.63
C ASP A 65 -17.02 19.92 12.14
N LEU A 66 -16.67 19.32 13.27
CA LEU A 66 -17.47 18.26 13.88
C LEU A 66 -17.70 18.50 15.37
N ASP A 67 -18.95 18.61 15.78
CA ASP A 67 -19.35 18.72 17.19
C ASP A 67 -19.98 17.41 17.68
N LEU A 68 -19.24 16.62 18.45
CA LEU A 68 -19.73 15.40 19.12
C LEU A 68 -19.96 15.62 20.62
N SER A 69 -19.94 16.86 21.11
CA SER A 69 -19.92 17.15 22.55
C SER A 69 -21.18 16.69 23.30
N ASP A 70 -22.29 16.52 22.57
CA ASP A 70 -23.56 16.02 23.09
C ASP A 70 -23.88 14.60 22.61
N ALA A 71 -22.96 13.94 21.89
CA ALA A 71 -23.12 12.56 21.45
C ALA A 71 -22.92 11.58 22.61
N ASN A 72 -23.68 10.50 22.62
CA ASN A 72 -23.49 9.36 23.52
C ASN A 72 -22.52 8.37 22.85
N SER A 73 -21.22 8.56 23.08
CA SER A 73 -20.17 7.66 22.60
C SER A 73 -19.05 7.56 23.63
N THR A 74 -18.80 6.35 24.15
CA THR A 74 -17.76 6.12 25.16
C THR A 74 -16.41 5.77 24.54
N GLY A 75 -16.33 5.47 23.25
CA GLY A 75 -15.06 5.23 22.55
C GLY A 75 -15.04 5.91 21.18
N LEU A 76 -13.84 6.26 20.71
CA LEU A 76 -13.56 6.50 19.30
C LEU A 76 -12.85 5.25 18.77
N PRO A 77 -13.42 4.54 17.78
CA PRO A 77 -12.84 3.29 17.29
C PRO A 77 -11.52 3.52 16.56
N LYS A 78 -10.81 2.41 16.29
CA LYS A 78 -9.58 2.43 15.50
C LYS A 78 -9.84 3.09 14.16
N ASN A 79 -8.93 3.95 13.72
CA ASN A 79 -9.04 4.64 12.43
C ASN A 79 -10.31 5.52 12.24
N ALA A 80 -10.99 5.94 13.31
CA ALA A 80 -12.27 6.67 13.24
C ALA A 80 -12.27 7.87 12.26
N PHE A 81 -11.16 8.60 12.21
CA PHE A 81 -10.91 9.76 11.34
C PHE A 81 -9.53 9.65 10.67
N HIS A 82 -9.06 8.42 10.40
CA HIS A 82 -7.79 8.18 9.71
C HIS A 82 -7.75 8.92 8.35
N SER A 83 -6.68 9.66 8.10
CA SER A 83 -6.45 10.47 6.89
C SER A 83 -7.55 11.46 6.54
N ARG A 84 -8.23 12.05 7.54
CA ARG A 84 -9.19 13.14 7.32
C ARG A 84 -8.49 14.48 7.14
N HIS A 85 -7.85 14.63 5.97
CA HIS A 85 -7.06 15.80 5.54
C HIS A 85 -7.83 17.12 5.48
N GLN A 86 -9.17 17.11 5.56
CA GLN A 86 -10.00 18.33 5.59
C GLN A 86 -10.52 18.69 6.98
N LEU A 87 -10.43 17.80 7.96
CA LEU A 87 -10.95 18.05 9.30
C LEU A 87 -10.08 19.11 10.00
N GLU A 88 -10.69 20.25 10.36
CA GLU A 88 -10.01 21.37 11.00
C GLU A 88 -10.27 21.41 12.51
N ARG A 89 -11.50 21.13 12.92
CA ARG A 89 -11.97 21.25 14.31
C ARG A 89 -12.89 20.09 14.68
N ILE A 90 -12.67 19.54 15.87
CA ILE A 90 -13.55 18.54 16.46
C ILE A 90 -13.76 18.79 17.95
N LYS A 91 -15.00 18.70 18.41
CA LYS A 91 -15.32 18.60 19.85
C LYS A 91 -15.67 17.16 20.18
N LEU A 92 -14.94 16.58 21.12
CA LEU A 92 -15.10 15.19 21.53
C LEU A 92 -16.31 15.00 22.48
N PRO A 93 -16.91 13.79 22.54
CA PRO A 93 -17.97 13.47 23.49
C PRO A 93 -17.53 13.69 24.94
N LYS A 94 -18.39 14.31 25.77
CA LYS A 94 -18.09 14.59 27.18
C LYS A 94 -17.88 13.34 28.04
N ILE A 95 -18.45 12.21 27.63
CA ILE A 95 -18.37 10.93 28.35
C ILE A 95 -17.32 9.98 27.77
N LEU A 96 -16.54 10.43 26.79
CA LEU A 96 -15.56 9.62 26.07
C LEU A 96 -14.54 8.99 27.02
N LYS A 97 -14.29 7.68 26.89
CA LYS A 97 -13.35 6.90 27.70
C LYS A 97 -12.09 6.54 26.94
N THR A 98 -12.22 6.13 25.68
CA THR A 98 -11.08 5.67 24.88
C THR A 98 -10.98 6.41 23.55
N ILE A 99 -9.75 6.69 23.14
CA ILE A 99 -9.39 7.06 21.77
C ILE A 99 -8.48 5.95 21.28
N GLU A 100 -8.98 5.09 20.40
CA GLU A 100 -8.23 3.91 19.94
C GLU A 100 -7.09 4.27 18.97
N SER A 101 -6.27 3.28 18.64
CA SER A 101 -5.08 3.47 17.80
C SER A 101 -5.42 4.08 16.43
N GLN A 102 -4.55 5.00 16.00
CA GLN A 102 -4.63 5.69 14.70
C GLN A 102 -5.96 6.45 14.43
N ALA A 103 -6.76 6.74 15.47
CA ALA A 103 -8.07 7.36 15.33
C ALA A 103 -8.07 8.68 14.54
N PHE A 104 -7.00 9.46 14.57
CA PHE A 104 -6.81 10.72 13.83
C PHE A 104 -5.51 10.72 13.02
N PHE A 105 -4.93 9.55 12.71
CA PHE A 105 -3.68 9.48 11.97
C PHE A 105 -3.73 10.34 10.70
N ALA A 106 -2.71 11.18 10.49
CA ALA A 106 -2.60 12.09 9.33
C ALA A 106 -3.82 13.02 9.11
N CYS A 107 -4.47 13.52 10.18
CA CYS A 107 -5.41 14.64 10.06
C CYS A 107 -4.66 15.96 9.89
N ASP A 108 -4.09 16.20 8.71
CA ASP A 108 -3.12 17.27 8.46
C ASP A 108 -3.63 18.69 8.73
N LYS A 109 -4.95 18.92 8.72
CA LYS A 109 -5.56 20.25 8.98
C LYS A 109 -6.14 20.42 10.38
N LEU A 110 -6.15 19.39 11.22
CA LEU A 110 -6.71 19.49 12.56
C LEU A 110 -5.86 20.45 13.39
N GLN A 111 -6.44 21.55 13.87
CA GLN A 111 -5.68 22.68 14.46
C GLN A 111 -5.50 22.56 15.97
N GLU A 112 -6.54 22.11 16.66
CA GLU A 112 -6.56 21.99 18.11
C GLU A 112 -7.35 20.75 18.54
N ILE A 113 -6.98 20.21 19.70
CA ILE A 113 -7.72 19.12 20.32
C ILE A 113 -7.78 19.30 21.84
N THR A 114 -8.98 19.15 22.39
CA THR A 114 -9.20 19.04 23.84
C THR A 114 -9.62 17.62 24.17
N ILE A 115 -8.79 16.93 24.94
CA ILE A 115 -9.03 15.57 25.46
C ILE A 115 -9.82 15.70 26.77
N PRO A 116 -11.10 15.23 26.81
CA PRO A 116 -11.94 15.32 28.00
C PRO A 116 -11.36 14.60 29.23
N ALA A 117 -11.72 15.05 30.43
CA ALA A 117 -11.25 14.46 31.69
C ALA A 117 -11.70 13.00 31.86
N SER A 118 -12.74 12.58 31.16
CA SER A 118 -13.28 11.23 31.18
C SER A 118 -12.40 10.20 30.44
N VAL A 119 -11.49 10.66 29.58
CA VAL A 119 -10.64 9.78 28.77
C VAL A 119 -9.58 9.12 29.65
N THR A 120 -9.53 7.79 29.61
CA THR A 120 -8.61 6.95 30.37
C THR A 120 -7.45 6.43 29.52
N SER A 121 -7.61 6.34 28.20
CA SER A 121 -6.57 5.85 27.28
C SER A 121 -6.61 6.53 25.92
N ILE A 122 -5.42 6.75 25.37
CA ILE A 122 -5.16 7.18 23.98
C ILE A 122 -4.21 6.15 23.36
N GLY A 123 -4.65 5.51 22.29
CA GLY A 123 -3.98 4.41 21.61
C GLY A 123 -2.73 4.81 20.82
N GLU A 124 -2.10 3.80 20.24
CA GLU A 124 -0.87 3.95 19.46
C GLU A 124 -1.10 4.81 18.23
N ALA A 125 -0.18 5.76 17.99
CA ALA A 125 -0.24 6.67 16.84
C ALA A 125 -1.58 7.42 16.66
N ALA A 126 -2.39 7.58 17.70
CA ALA A 126 -3.75 8.11 17.62
C ALA A 126 -3.84 9.46 16.90
N PHE A 127 -2.90 10.38 17.13
CA PHE A 127 -2.80 11.67 16.45
C PHE A 127 -1.50 11.80 15.63
N SER A 128 -0.83 10.68 15.33
CA SER A 128 0.46 10.72 14.64
C SER A 128 0.32 11.38 13.27
N GLY A 129 1.22 12.30 12.96
CA GLY A 129 1.25 12.99 11.67
C GLY A 129 0.14 14.03 11.48
N CYS A 130 -0.60 14.46 12.51
CA CYS A 130 -1.49 15.64 12.38
C CYS A 130 -0.64 16.92 12.27
N LYS A 131 -0.11 17.21 11.08
CA LYS A 131 0.90 18.27 10.91
C LYS A 131 0.40 19.67 11.26
N GLY A 132 -0.90 19.94 11.09
CA GLY A 132 -1.54 21.21 11.44
C GLY A 132 -1.89 21.38 12.92
N LEU A 133 -1.67 20.37 13.77
CA LEU A 133 -2.09 20.41 15.17
C LEU A 133 -1.18 21.32 16.00
N GLU A 134 -1.69 22.50 16.34
CA GLU A 134 -0.94 23.55 17.05
C GLU A 134 -1.10 23.48 18.57
N SER A 135 -2.26 23.02 19.06
CA SER A 135 -2.59 23.02 20.49
C SER A 135 -3.24 21.71 20.94
N ILE A 136 -2.72 21.17 22.06
CA ILE A 136 -3.29 20.02 22.74
C ILE A 136 -3.65 20.42 24.17
N VAL A 137 -4.89 20.17 24.58
CA VAL A 137 -5.33 20.31 25.97
C VAL A 137 -5.71 18.92 26.51
N ILE A 138 -5.10 18.49 27.61
CA ILE A 138 -5.45 17.25 28.31
C ILE A 138 -6.05 17.60 29.67
N GLU A 139 -7.35 17.35 29.82
CA GLU A 139 -8.10 17.67 31.03
C GLU A 139 -7.86 16.66 32.17
N GLY A 140 -7.64 15.39 31.82
CA GLY A 140 -7.50 14.27 32.76
C GLY A 140 -6.08 13.69 32.88
N THR A 141 -5.99 12.41 33.26
CA THR A 141 -4.75 11.64 33.36
C THR A 141 -4.81 10.34 32.56
N PRO A 142 -5.02 10.40 31.22
CA PRO A 142 -5.06 9.20 30.40
C PRO A 142 -3.71 8.49 30.35
N VAL A 143 -3.73 7.21 29.98
CA VAL A 143 -2.54 6.51 29.49
C VAL A 143 -2.33 6.87 28.02
N LEU A 144 -1.14 7.37 27.66
CA LEU A 144 -0.75 7.76 26.30
C LEU A 144 0.15 6.67 25.69
N GLY A 145 -0.31 6.08 24.58
CA GLY A 145 0.37 5.00 23.87
C GLY A 145 1.61 5.42 23.07
N GLU A 146 2.29 4.44 22.47
CA GLU A 146 3.45 4.67 21.61
C GLU A 146 3.07 5.62 20.46
N TYR A 147 3.92 6.62 20.20
CA TYR A 147 3.74 7.60 19.11
C TYR A 147 2.39 8.35 19.08
N ALA A 148 1.60 8.35 20.17
CA ALA A 148 0.23 8.89 20.17
C ALA A 148 0.13 10.35 19.69
N PHE A 149 1.16 11.16 19.91
CA PHE A 149 1.29 12.56 19.48
C PHE A 149 2.62 12.77 18.73
N ALA A 150 3.01 11.81 17.89
CA ALA A 150 4.23 11.88 17.12
C ALA A 150 4.07 12.72 15.84
N ARG A 151 5.19 13.29 15.37
CA ARG A 151 5.30 14.01 14.08
C ARG A 151 4.29 15.17 13.93
N LEU A 152 4.03 15.86 15.03
CA LEU A 152 3.20 17.08 15.05
C LEU A 152 4.06 18.30 14.72
N GLU A 153 4.31 18.52 13.43
CA GLU A 153 5.22 19.56 12.93
C GLU A 153 4.77 20.98 13.33
N GLY A 154 3.46 21.23 13.39
CA GLY A 154 2.87 22.51 13.78
C GLY A 154 2.67 22.72 15.28
N LEU A 155 3.02 21.75 16.14
CA LEU A 155 2.71 21.83 17.57
C LEU A 155 3.42 23.00 18.25
N LYS A 156 2.65 23.81 18.98
CA LYS A 156 3.13 24.99 19.73
C LYS A 156 2.87 24.88 21.22
N THR A 157 1.75 24.30 21.63
CA THR A 157 1.36 24.25 23.05
C THR A 157 0.80 22.89 23.43
N VAL A 158 1.27 22.35 24.56
CA VAL A 158 0.65 21.23 25.25
C VAL A 158 0.26 21.69 26.64
N LYS A 159 -1.04 21.73 26.94
CA LYS A 159 -1.59 22.10 28.25
C LYS A 159 -2.13 20.85 28.93
N VAL A 160 -1.75 20.63 30.18
CA VAL A 160 -2.30 19.55 31.00
C VAL A 160 -2.87 20.14 32.28
N ASN A 161 -4.10 19.79 32.64
CA ASN A 161 -4.78 20.36 33.82
C ASN A 161 -4.58 19.54 35.10
N SER A 162 -3.94 18.38 35.01
CA SER A 162 -3.60 17.55 36.16
C SER A 162 -2.25 17.93 36.80
N LYS A 163 -2.19 17.88 38.14
CA LYS A 163 -0.92 17.96 38.88
C LYS A 163 -0.09 16.67 38.76
N VAL A 164 -0.76 15.55 38.53
CA VAL A 164 -0.13 14.24 38.32
C VAL A 164 0.05 14.04 36.82
N PRO A 165 1.28 13.87 36.32
CA PRO A 165 1.52 13.64 34.89
C PRO A 165 0.74 12.42 34.39
N PRO A 166 0.01 12.53 33.26
CA PRO A 166 -0.54 11.37 32.57
C PRO A 166 0.55 10.33 32.31
N ARG A 167 0.26 9.03 32.41
CA ARG A 167 1.26 8.00 32.08
C ARG A 167 1.49 8.03 30.57
N ALA A 168 2.72 8.29 30.13
CA ALA A 168 3.04 8.39 28.72
C ALA A 168 4.20 7.46 28.35
N ASP A 169 4.11 6.85 27.17
CA ASP A 169 5.24 6.17 26.56
C ASP A 169 6.36 7.17 26.20
N VAL A 170 7.60 6.72 26.20
CA VAL A 170 8.77 7.56 25.86
C VAL A 170 8.74 8.09 24.41
N SER A 171 8.03 7.40 23.51
CA SER A 171 7.85 7.76 22.10
C SER A 171 6.63 8.66 21.84
N THR A 172 5.78 8.91 22.85
CA THR A 172 4.50 9.64 22.71
C THR A 172 4.64 10.90 21.85
N PHE A 173 5.68 11.71 22.09
CA PHE A 173 5.94 12.99 21.42
C PHE A 173 7.13 12.91 20.45
N TYR A 174 7.37 11.75 19.84
CA TYR A 174 8.49 11.58 18.90
C TYR A 174 8.37 12.52 17.69
N GLY A 175 9.48 13.09 17.23
CA GLY A 175 9.51 13.92 16.02
C GLY A 175 8.92 15.33 16.16
N ILE A 176 8.51 15.79 17.35
CA ILE A 176 8.12 17.19 17.56
C ILE A 176 9.35 18.09 17.77
N ASN A 177 9.26 19.35 17.38
CA ASN A 177 10.26 20.35 17.73
C ASN A 177 10.06 20.86 19.17
N ARG A 178 10.54 20.10 20.16
CA ARG A 178 10.37 20.39 21.59
C ARG A 178 10.83 21.79 22.00
N SER A 179 11.82 22.37 21.31
CA SER A 179 12.31 23.73 21.60
C SER A 179 11.28 24.83 21.29
N GLN A 180 10.31 24.53 20.43
CA GLN A 180 9.24 25.42 20.03
C GLN A 180 7.90 25.12 20.72
N VAL A 181 7.84 24.07 21.55
CA VAL A 181 6.60 23.64 22.20
C VAL A 181 6.59 24.09 23.66
N LYS A 182 5.57 24.87 24.04
CA LYS A 182 5.32 25.28 25.42
C LYS A 182 4.50 24.22 26.15
N LEU A 183 5.11 23.57 27.14
CA LEU A 183 4.40 22.71 28.09
C LEU A 183 3.82 23.55 29.24
N ILE A 184 2.49 23.54 29.40
CA ILE A 184 1.75 24.27 30.44
C ILE A 184 1.15 23.25 31.41
N VAL A 185 1.57 23.29 32.67
CA VAL A 185 1.10 22.39 33.75
C VAL A 185 0.70 23.20 34.99
N PRO A 186 -0.08 22.66 35.93
CA PRO A 186 -0.50 23.40 37.11
C PRO A 186 0.69 23.81 37.98
N LYS A 187 0.58 24.97 38.64
CA LYS A 187 1.62 25.48 39.55
C LYS A 187 2.01 24.43 40.58
N GLY A 188 3.32 24.14 40.69
CA GLY A 188 3.89 23.14 41.59
C GLY A 188 4.00 21.72 41.02
N ALA A 189 3.51 21.44 39.81
CA ALA A 189 3.58 20.12 39.20
C ALA A 189 4.90 19.84 38.44
N GLU A 190 5.70 20.86 38.16
CA GLU A 190 6.89 20.79 37.29
C GLU A 190 7.87 19.67 37.68
N ALA A 191 8.11 19.48 38.98
CA ALA A 191 9.04 18.44 39.47
C ALA A 191 8.55 17.02 39.15
N ALA A 192 7.23 16.80 39.11
CA ALA A 192 6.65 15.52 38.73
C ALA A 192 6.81 15.29 37.22
N TYR A 193 6.52 16.29 36.39
CA TYR A 193 6.67 16.21 34.93
C TYR A 193 8.12 16.00 34.48
N LYS A 194 9.10 16.63 35.15
CA LYS A 194 10.53 16.42 34.88
C LYS A 194 11.00 14.99 35.10
N LYS A 195 10.29 14.19 35.90
CA LYS A 195 10.63 12.79 36.23
C LYS A 195 9.75 11.77 35.49
N ALA A 196 8.60 12.18 34.97
CA ALA A 196 7.66 11.27 34.34
C ALA A 196 8.12 10.84 32.93
N PRO A 197 8.05 9.53 32.59
CA PRO A 197 8.30 9.05 31.23
C PRO A 197 7.44 9.77 30.19
N GLY A 198 7.98 9.96 28.98
CA GLY A 198 7.37 10.76 27.91
C GLY A 198 7.45 12.28 28.15
N TRP A 199 7.08 12.75 29.34
CA TRP A 199 7.06 14.18 29.71
C TRP A 199 8.43 14.77 30.02
N SER A 200 9.32 13.99 30.62
CA SER A 200 10.68 14.44 30.94
C SER A 200 11.45 14.91 29.71
N ARG A 201 11.06 14.43 28.51
CA ARG A 201 11.66 14.80 27.21
C ARG A 201 11.50 16.27 26.86
N PHE A 202 10.52 16.99 27.43
CA PHE A 202 10.37 18.44 27.26
C PHE A 202 11.44 19.25 27.99
N PHE A 203 12.16 18.64 28.93
CA PHE A 203 13.15 19.33 29.78
C PHE A 203 14.58 18.89 29.50
N ALA A 204 14.79 17.66 29.03
CA ALA A 204 16.11 17.13 28.73
C ALA A 204 16.03 16.02 27.68
N GLU A 205 17.14 15.78 26.97
CA GLU A 205 17.27 14.59 26.15
C GLU A 205 17.40 13.33 27.04
N PRO A 206 16.66 12.26 26.74
CA PRO A 206 16.75 11.03 27.52
C PRO A 206 18.12 10.37 27.30
N LYS A 207 18.79 10.00 28.40
CA LYS A 207 19.93 9.08 28.32
C LYS A 207 19.40 7.66 28.09
N THR A 208 19.46 7.20 26.85
CA THR A 208 19.12 5.81 26.53
C THR A 208 20.31 4.90 26.81
N ALA A 209 20.05 3.69 27.33
CA ALA A 209 21.09 2.66 27.42
C ALA A 209 21.66 2.35 26.03
N LYS A 210 22.92 1.91 25.99
CA LYS A 210 23.52 1.39 24.76
C LYS A 210 22.74 0.17 24.29
N GLU A 211 22.34 0.16 23.03
CA GLU A 211 21.59 -0.91 22.38
C GLU A 211 22.52 -1.72 21.48
N VAL A 212 22.47 -3.05 21.65
CA VAL A 212 23.13 -4.00 20.77
C VAL A 212 22.06 -4.65 19.90
N SER A 213 22.24 -4.65 18.58
CA SER A 213 21.31 -5.34 17.67
C SER A 213 21.28 -6.84 17.96
N ASP A 214 20.09 -7.43 17.87
CA ASP A 214 19.89 -8.87 17.78
C ASP A 214 19.32 -9.22 16.39
N PRO A 215 20.18 -9.58 15.42
CA PRO A 215 19.76 -9.94 14.07
C PRO A 215 18.72 -11.06 14.00
N SER A 216 18.68 -11.97 14.99
CA SER A 216 17.68 -13.05 15.04
C SER A 216 16.27 -12.56 15.36
N MET A 217 16.17 -11.34 15.88
CA MET A 217 14.93 -10.73 16.35
C MET A 217 14.52 -9.51 15.51
N CYS A 218 15.24 -9.18 14.43
CA CYS A 218 14.99 -7.96 13.66
C CYS A 218 15.16 -8.12 12.13
N LEU A 219 15.28 -9.32 11.58
CA LEU A 219 15.27 -9.48 10.12
C LEU A 219 13.89 -9.92 9.67
N ALA A 220 13.32 -9.35 8.61
CA ALA A 220 12.12 -9.81 7.93
C ALA A 220 12.19 -9.32 6.47
N PRO A 221 12.29 -10.20 5.45
CA PRO A 221 12.36 -11.66 5.52
C PRO A 221 13.52 -12.23 6.33
N TYR A 222 13.36 -13.45 6.86
CA TYR A 222 14.45 -14.18 7.53
C TYR A 222 15.46 -14.73 6.50
N PRO A 223 16.78 -14.56 6.69
CA PRO A 223 17.76 -15.02 5.72
C PRO A 223 17.90 -16.54 5.70
N MET A 224 18.34 -17.09 4.56
CA MET A 224 18.61 -18.52 4.38
C MET A 224 19.65 -19.07 5.37
N GLU A 225 20.79 -18.39 5.52
CA GLU A 225 21.83 -18.72 6.50
C GLU A 225 22.29 -17.48 7.25
N MET A 226 22.38 -17.58 8.58
CA MET A 226 22.93 -16.53 9.43
C MET A 226 23.73 -17.14 10.60
N ASN A 227 24.96 -16.68 10.77
CA ASN A 227 25.85 -17.09 11.85
C ASN A 227 26.30 -15.86 12.66
N VAL A 228 25.82 -15.73 13.89
CA VAL A 228 26.23 -14.65 14.82
C VAL A 228 27.37 -15.16 15.71
N MET A 229 28.51 -14.46 15.71
CA MET A 229 29.68 -14.86 16.48
C MET A 229 29.53 -14.50 17.97
N LYS A 230 29.22 -15.51 18.79
CA LYS A 230 29.05 -15.35 20.25
C LYS A 230 30.38 -14.99 20.92
N GLY A 231 30.33 -14.03 21.86
CA GLY A 231 31.49 -13.61 22.65
C GLY A 231 32.50 -12.71 21.94
N ALA A 232 32.34 -12.49 20.62
CA ALA A 232 33.16 -11.52 19.89
C ALA A 232 32.76 -10.07 20.24
N LYS A 233 33.74 -9.16 20.25
CA LYS A 233 33.46 -7.72 20.43
C LYS A 233 32.66 -7.20 19.23
N GLY A 234 31.47 -6.67 19.49
CA GLY A 234 30.62 -6.04 18.48
C GLY A 234 31.25 -4.78 17.89
N MET A 235 30.76 -4.38 16.71
CA MET A 235 31.19 -3.18 16.00
C MET A 235 30.33 -1.98 16.46
N ASP A 236 30.99 -0.90 16.89
CA ASP A 236 30.32 0.36 17.21
C ASP A 236 29.86 1.04 15.90
N VAL A 237 28.59 1.42 15.82
CA VAL A 237 28.01 2.00 14.61
C VAL A 237 27.90 3.52 14.66
N GLN A 238 27.99 4.12 15.85
CA GLN A 238 27.85 5.56 16.08
C GLN A 238 29.18 6.28 15.84
N THR A 239 29.78 6.01 14.69
CA THR A 239 31.09 6.51 14.27
C THR A 239 31.07 6.86 12.77
N ALA A 240 32.15 7.42 12.24
CA ALA A 240 32.25 7.72 10.82
C ALA A 240 32.23 6.44 9.96
N TRP A 241 31.51 6.48 8.83
CA TRP A 241 31.46 5.40 7.84
C TRP A 241 32.06 5.84 6.50
N ASN A 242 32.87 4.98 5.90
CA ASN A 242 33.41 5.14 4.55
C ASN A 242 32.82 4.09 3.61
N ILE A 243 32.15 4.52 2.54
CA ILE A 243 31.50 3.61 1.59
C ILE A 243 32.41 3.41 0.38
N VAL A 244 32.90 2.19 0.21
CA VAL A 244 33.69 1.76 -0.94
C VAL A 244 32.82 0.84 -1.79
N ALA A 245 32.70 1.13 -3.08
CA ALA A 245 31.91 0.34 -4.01
C ALA A 245 32.74 0.02 -5.25
N ALA A 246 32.62 -1.23 -5.74
CA ALA A 246 33.20 -1.64 -7.01
C ALA A 246 32.55 -0.89 -8.20
N GLU A 247 33.19 -0.94 -9.37
CA GLU A 247 32.63 -0.42 -10.60
C GLU A 247 31.28 -1.08 -10.92
N GLY A 248 30.32 -0.28 -11.42
CA GLY A 248 28.94 -0.72 -11.70
C GLY A 248 27.98 -0.68 -10.51
N LEU A 249 28.44 -0.28 -9.32
CA LEU A 249 27.62 -0.19 -8.10
C LEU A 249 27.33 1.25 -7.65
N GLN A 250 27.31 2.21 -8.57
CA GLN A 250 27.09 3.62 -8.23
C GLN A 250 25.71 3.86 -7.60
N ASN A 251 24.67 3.17 -8.08
CA ASN A 251 23.35 3.24 -7.48
C ASN A 251 23.36 2.72 -6.02
N GLU A 252 23.99 1.56 -5.79
CA GLU A 252 24.06 0.90 -4.50
C GLU A 252 24.89 1.73 -3.51
N GLN A 253 25.96 2.39 -3.98
CA GLN A 253 26.70 3.34 -3.18
C GLN A 253 25.82 4.52 -2.73
N ASN A 254 24.96 5.03 -3.60
CA ASN A 254 24.02 6.10 -3.26
C ASN A 254 22.93 5.61 -2.29
N GLN A 255 22.40 4.40 -2.49
CA GLN A 255 21.43 3.78 -1.59
C GLN A 255 22.03 3.53 -0.20
N ALA A 256 23.27 3.04 -0.13
CA ALA A 256 24.00 2.89 1.12
C ALA A 256 24.19 4.23 1.84
N ARG A 257 24.52 5.30 1.10
CA ARG A 257 24.66 6.65 1.65
C ARG A 257 23.33 7.14 2.23
N ARG A 258 22.24 7.03 1.47
CA ARG A 258 20.89 7.40 1.90
C ARG A 258 20.49 6.65 3.18
N MET A 259 20.58 5.32 3.17
CA MET A 259 20.27 4.45 4.29
C MET A 259 21.06 4.82 5.55
N LEU A 260 22.39 4.99 5.44
CA LEU A 260 23.21 5.39 6.58
C LEU A 260 22.85 6.79 7.07
N THR A 261 22.63 7.76 6.19
CA THR A 261 22.21 9.11 6.60
C THR A 261 20.88 9.08 7.36
N GLU A 262 19.91 8.27 6.93
CA GLU A 262 18.62 8.08 7.62
C GLU A 262 18.76 7.43 9.01
N ARG A 263 19.76 6.57 9.21
CA ARG A 263 19.97 5.81 10.45
C ARG A 263 20.88 6.51 11.46
N ILE A 264 22.02 7.05 11.02
CA ILE A 264 23.08 7.60 11.88
C ILE A 264 23.35 9.10 11.65
N GLY A 265 22.67 9.74 10.70
CA GLY A 265 22.84 11.16 10.39
C GLY A 265 24.09 11.49 9.55
N ASN A 266 24.57 12.73 9.64
CA ASN A 266 25.56 13.32 8.72
C ASN A 266 27.03 12.88 8.92
N ILE A 267 27.29 11.75 9.58
CA ILE A 267 28.65 11.24 9.83
C ILE A 267 29.18 10.31 8.71
N VAL A 268 28.49 10.26 7.57
CA VAL A 268 28.84 9.43 6.41
C VAL A 268 29.87 10.15 5.52
N ASN A 269 30.99 9.50 5.21
CA ASN A 269 32.15 10.01 4.46
C ASN A 269 32.88 11.19 5.12
N SER A 270 32.97 11.20 6.45
CA SER A 270 33.86 12.14 7.13
C SER A 270 35.32 11.90 6.68
N ARG A 271 36.15 12.95 6.60
CA ARG A 271 37.60 12.81 6.35
C ARG A 271 38.35 12.06 7.47
N GLN A 272 37.65 11.60 8.52
CA GLN A 272 38.22 10.88 9.65
C GLN A 272 38.34 9.37 9.33
N ARG A 273 39.27 8.69 10.02
CA ARG A 273 39.36 7.22 9.99
C ARG A 273 38.10 6.63 10.62
N GLY A 274 37.22 6.09 9.78
CA GLY A 274 35.98 5.41 10.17
C GLY A 274 35.98 3.92 9.85
N ILE A 275 34.86 3.25 10.11
CA ILE A 275 34.63 1.87 9.64
C ILE A 275 34.29 1.86 8.14
N VAL A 276 34.56 0.74 7.48
CA VAL A 276 34.37 0.62 6.01
C VAL A 276 33.14 -0.22 5.70
N LEU A 277 32.25 0.30 4.85
CA LEU A 277 31.24 -0.48 4.15
C LEU A 277 31.76 -0.78 2.74
N ASN A 278 32.11 -2.02 2.47
CA ASN A 278 32.62 -2.47 1.18
C ASN A 278 31.53 -3.19 0.38
N LEU A 279 31.21 -2.67 -0.80
CA LEU A 279 30.24 -3.22 -1.75
C LEU A 279 30.98 -3.77 -2.97
N SER A 280 30.80 -5.04 -3.30
CA SER A 280 31.45 -5.66 -4.46
C SER A 280 30.59 -6.71 -5.15
N LEU A 281 30.96 -7.07 -6.37
CA LEU A 281 30.33 -8.17 -7.09
C LEU A 281 31.05 -9.51 -6.82
N ASP A 282 30.29 -10.60 -6.80
CA ASP A 282 30.81 -11.97 -6.66
C ASP A 282 30.10 -12.91 -7.64
N GLN A 283 30.79 -13.23 -8.75
CA GLN A 283 30.26 -14.07 -9.83
C GLN A 283 30.18 -15.56 -9.45
N THR A 284 30.70 -15.96 -8.28
CA THR A 284 30.59 -17.36 -7.80
C THR A 284 29.21 -17.67 -7.21
N LEU A 285 28.42 -16.65 -6.89
CA LEU A 285 27.04 -16.80 -6.46
C LEU A 285 26.16 -17.33 -7.60
N THR A 286 25.24 -18.23 -7.28
CA THR A 286 24.44 -18.95 -8.28
C THR A 286 23.24 -18.13 -8.77
N ASP A 287 22.64 -17.32 -7.90
CA ASP A 287 21.44 -16.53 -8.19
C ASP A 287 21.75 -15.04 -8.39
N ASN A 288 21.02 -14.35 -9.27
CA ASN A 288 21.21 -12.93 -9.58
C ASN A 288 20.91 -12.00 -8.40
N GLU A 289 20.00 -12.40 -7.53
CA GLU A 289 19.60 -11.65 -6.34
C GLU A 289 20.34 -12.14 -5.08
N ALA A 290 21.20 -13.17 -5.18
CA ALA A 290 21.96 -13.68 -4.05
C ALA A 290 23.00 -12.68 -3.54
N TYR A 291 23.23 -12.71 -2.24
CA TYR A 291 24.29 -11.94 -1.59
C TYR A 291 24.89 -12.64 -0.36
N THR A 292 26.06 -12.15 0.02
CA THR A 292 26.72 -12.42 1.29
C THR A 292 26.89 -11.11 2.05
N LEU A 293 26.74 -11.14 3.37
CA LEU A 293 27.01 -10.01 4.25
C LEU A 293 27.90 -10.49 5.40
N ALA A 294 29.01 -9.81 5.63
CA ALA A 294 29.93 -10.10 6.73
C ALA A 294 30.21 -8.84 7.55
N VAL A 295 30.01 -8.95 8.86
CA VAL A 295 30.31 -7.90 9.85
C VAL A 295 31.48 -8.34 10.71
N ASN A 296 32.50 -7.51 10.81
CA ASN A 296 33.61 -7.69 11.74
C ASN A 296 33.95 -6.37 12.45
N ALA A 297 34.97 -6.36 13.31
CA ALA A 297 35.34 -5.17 14.09
C ALA A 297 35.81 -3.96 13.24
N LYS A 298 36.14 -4.14 11.96
CA LYS A 298 36.63 -3.09 11.05
C LYS A 298 35.56 -2.53 10.12
N GLY A 299 34.41 -3.20 9.99
CA GLY A 299 33.37 -2.78 9.07
C GLY A 299 32.47 -3.90 8.57
N VAL A 300 31.78 -3.61 7.46
CA VAL A 300 30.81 -4.49 6.81
C VAL A 300 31.24 -4.72 5.37
N THR A 301 31.16 -5.96 4.89
CA THR A 301 31.32 -6.31 3.48
C THR A 301 30.05 -6.95 2.96
N ILE A 302 29.52 -6.42 1.85
CA ILE A 302 28.37 -6.97 1.14
C ILE A 302 28.82 -7.33 -0.27
N LYS A 303 28.57 -8.58 -0.65
CA LYS A 303 28.84 -9.05 -2.02
C LYS A 303 27.57 -9.62 -2.63
N GLY A 304 27.20 -9.19 -3.82
CA GLY A 304 26.09 -9.76 -4.58
C GLY A 304 26.53 -10.25 -5.95
N LYS A 305 25.78 -11.15 -6.58
CA LYS A 305 26.07 -11.56 -7.96
C LYS A 305 25.93 -10.39 -8.93
N THR A 306 24.87 -9.61 -8.70
CA THR A 306 24.53 -8.40 -9.43
C THR A 306 24.39 -7.21 -8.46
N ALA A 307 24.20 -6.01 -9.02
CA ALA A 307 23.83 -4.82 -8.26
C ALA A 307 22.57 -5.02 -7.39
N GLN A 308 21.59 -5.77 -7.89
CA GLN A 308 20.36 -6.10 -7.16
C GLN A 308 20.63 -6.95 -5.90
N GLY A 309 21.51 -7.97 -6.01
CA GLY A 309 21.93 -8.74 -4.84
C GLY A 309 22.64 -7.88 -3.79
N VAL A 310 23.54 -6.97 -4.21
CA VAL A 310 24.19 -6.02 -3.29
C VAL A 310 23.15 -5.14 -2.60
N PHE A 311 22.15 -4.65 -3.32
CA PHE A 311 21.06 -3.86 -2.77
C PHE A 311 20.24 -4.63 -1.73
N TRP A 312 19.92 -5.90 -1.95
CA TRP A 312 19.25 -6.73 -0.94
C TRP A 312 20.08 -6.94 0.32
N GLY A 313 21.42 -7.04 0.18
CA GLY A 313 22.32 -7.01 1.32
C GLY A 313 22.27 -5.69 2.11
N LEU A 314 22.12 -4.55 1.42
CA LEU A 314 21.91 -3.25 2.09
C LEU A 314 20.59 -3.22 2.85
N MET A 315 19.51 -3.77 2.28
CA MET A 315 18.21 -3.83 2.98
C MET A 315 18.31 -4.70 4.24
N THR A 316 19.07 -5.80 4.22
CA THR A 316 19.36 -6.58 5.43
C THR A 316 20.19 -5.78 6.44
N LEU A 317 21.21 -5.03 6.00
CA LEU A 317 21.99 -4.17 6.89
C LEU A 317 21.13 -3.08 7.53
N ASP A 318 20.21 -2.45 6.80
CA ASP A 318 19.27 -1.46 7.33
C ASP A 318 18.47 -1.99 8.52
N GLN A 319 17.99 -3.24 8.40
CA GLN A 319 17.20 -3.88 9.46
C GLN A 319 18.04 -4.26 10.68
N ILE A 320 19.32 -4.64 10.49
CA ILE A 320 20.29 -4.84 11.58
C ILE A 320 20.61 -3.51 12.28
N LEU A 321 20.78 -2.43 11.51
CA LEU A 321 21.01 -1.10 12.07
C LEU A 321 19.79 -0.58 12.84
N ARG A 322 18.57 -0.88 12.38
CA ARG A 322 17.32 -0.58 13.10
C ARG A 322 17.24 -1.30 14.45
N GLY A 323 17.70 -2.55 14.54
CA GLY A 323 17.62 -3.36 15.76
C GLY A 323 16.20 -3.48 16.30
N SER A 324 15.98 -3.06 17.55
CA SER A 324 14.66 -3.14 18.21
C SER A 324 13.61 -2.14 17.72
N GLY A 325 14.01 -1.17 16.90
CA GLY A 325 13.11 -0.10 16.42
C GLY A 325 12.74 0.94 17.48
N ASN A 326 13.29 0.84 18.69
CA ASN A 326 13.09 1.85 19.75
C ASN A 326 13.91 3.14 19.52
N LYS A 327 14.94 3.06 18.67
CA LYS A 327 15.78 4.18 18.21
C LYS A 327 15.87 4.17 16.68
N GLU A 328 16.38 5.26 16.11
CA GLU A 328 16.70 5.37 14.69
C GLU A 328 17.72 4.31 14.25
N CYS A 329 18.72 4.08 15.10
CA CYS A 329 19.80 3.11 14.91
C CYS A 329 20.31 2.58 16.26
N VAL A 330 20.73 1.32 16.29
CA VAL A 330 21.43 0.72 17.44
C VAL A 330 22.77 1.42 17.71
N ASP A 331 23.39 1.11 18.85
CA ASP A 331 24.74 1.58 19.18
C ASP A 331 25.82 0.58 18.72
N ILE A 332 25.50 -0.71 18.71
CA ILE A 332 26.45 -1.79 18.39
C ILE A 332 25.77 -2.87 17.54
N ILE A 333 26.47 -3.40 16.55
CA ILE A 333 26.05 -4.62 15.83
C ILE A 333 27.02 -5.77 16.15
N PRO A 334 26.53 -7.01 16.35
CA PRO A 334 27.40 -8.16 16.59
C PRO A 334 28.18 -8.52 15.32
N GLN A 335 29.31 -9.21 15.47
CA GLN A 335 29.99 -9.79 14.31
C GLN A 335 29.18 -10.99 13.80
N LEU A 336 28.97 -11.06 12.49
CA LEU A 336 28.10 -12.07 11.90
C LEU A 336 28.43 -12.31 10.42
N THR A 337 27.97 -13.43 9.90
CA THR A 337 27.91 -13.70 8.45
C THR A 337 26.51 -14.11 8.05
N ILE A 338 26.07 -13.68 6.87
CA ILE A 338 24.81 -14.05 6.22
C ILE A 338 25.12 -14.49 4.80
N LYS A 339 24.46 -15.55 4.36
CA LYS A 339 24.33 -15.94 2.95
C LYS A 339 22.85 -16.06 2.64
N ASP A 340 22.41 -15.45 1.56
CA ASP A 340 20.99 -15.29 1.32
C ASP A 340 20.70 -15.19 -0.17
N ALA A 341 19.53 -15.69 -0.55
CA ALA A 341 19.01 -15.71 -1.91
C ALA A 341 17.48 -15.88 -1.84
N PRO A 342 16.72 -15.36 -2.82
CA PRO A 342 15.27 -15.49 -2.80
C PRO A 342 14.82 -16.92 -3.15
N ARG A 343 13.67 -17.34 -2.61
CA ARG A 343 12.94 -18.54 -3.05
C ARG A 343 12.26 -18.33 -4.41
N THR A 344 11.73 -17.13 -4.66
CA THR A 344 11.00 -16.77 -5.89
C THR A 344 11.53 -15.46 -6.47
N HIS A 345 11.53 -15.30 -7.79
CA HIS A 345 12.16 -14.14 -8.45
C HIS A 345 11.22 -12.96 -8.68
N VAL A 346 9.91 -13.15 -8.60
CA VAL A 346 8.93 -12.05 -8.63
C VAL A 346 8.16 -12.03 -7.32
N ARG A 347 8.27 -10.91 -6.62
CA ARG A 347 7.66 -10.67 -5.31
C ARG A 347 6.95 -9.32 -5.38
N GLU A 348 5.67 -9.39 -5.72
CA GLU A 348 4.90 -8.27 -6.25
C GLU A 348 3.90 -7.72 -5.24
N LEU A 349 3.69 -6.41 -5.26
CA LEU A 349 2.43 -5.82 -4.83
C LEU A 349 1.74 -5.17 -6.02
N MET A 350 0.43 -5.37 -6.13
CA MET A 350 -0.42 -4.67 -7.08
C MET A 350 -1.14 -3.54 -6.36
N VAL A 351 -1.22 -2.36 -7.00
CA VAL A 351 -2.05 -1.24 -6.56
C VAL A 351 -3.02 -0.83 -7.66
N ASP A 352 -4.21 -0.43 -7.26
CA ASP A 352 -5.31 -0.05 -8.14
C ASP A 352 -5.53 1.47 -8.11
N PRO A 353 -4.95 2.24 -9.05
CA PRO A 353 -5.32 3.63 -9.26
C PRO A 353 -6.62 3.82 -10.05
N ALA A 354 -7.17 2.79 -10.69
CA ALA A 354 -8.36 2.90 -11.53
C ALA A 354 -9.61 3.21 -10.70
N ARG A 355 -9.87 2.45 -9.62
CA ARG A 355 -10.98 2.71 -8.71
C ARG A 355 -10.68 3.97 -7.89
N THR A 356 -9.64 4.03 -7.07
CA THR A 356 -9.23 5.24 -6.36
C THR A 356 -7.88 5.74 -6.86
N PHE A 357 -7.85 6.94 -7.48
CA PHE A 357 -6.61 7.52 -7.99
C PHE A 357 -5.58 7.77 -6.89
N ILE A 358 -4.34 7.33 -7.14
CA ILE A 358 -3.19 7.53 -6.26
C ILE A 358 -2.38 8.71 -6.79
N PRO A 359 -2.16 9.79 -6.02
CA PRO A 359 -1.31 10.88 -6.47
C PRO A 359 0.11 10.41 -6.77
N PHE A 360 0.74 11.01 -7.77
CA PHE A 360 2.02 10.54 -8.30
C PHE A 360 3.14 10.43 -7.25
N ASP A 361 3.26 11.43 -6.37
CA ASP A 361 4.29 11.42 -5.33
C ASP A 361 4.03 10.36 -4.26
N ASP A 362 2.76 10.06 -3.96
CA ASP A 362 2.39 8.99 -3.03
C ASP A 362 2.67 7.60 -3.64
N LEU A 363 2.37 7.41 -4.93
CA LEU A 363 2.73 6.19 -5.65
C LEU A 363 4.25 5.96 -5.64
N LYS A 364 5.03 7.02 -5.85
CA LYS A 364 6.50 6.98 -5.72
C LYS A 364 6.95 6.65 -4.31
N ALA A 365 6.30 7.22 -3.29
CA ALA A 365 6.64 7.00 -1.88
C ALA A 365 6.38 5.56 -1.41
N PHE A 366 5.56 4.78 -2.12
CA PHE A 366 5.29 3.38 -1.81
C PHE A 366 6.49 2.46 -2.13
N ILE A 367 7.25 2.76 -3.19
CA ILE A 367 8.35 1.91 -3.70
C ILE A 367 9.46 1.65 -2.67
N PRO A 368 10.01 2.66 -1.96
CA PRO A 368 11.08 2.42 -0.99
C PRO A 368 10.64 1.50 0.16
N GLU A 369 9.36 1.54 0.53
CA GLU A 369 8.83 0.69 1.60
C GLU A 369 8.74 -0.77 1.16
N MET A 370 8.30 -1.03 -0.08
CA MET A 370 8.31 -2.35 -0.70
C MET A 370 9.73 -2.94 -0.74
N ALA A 371 10.67 -2.15 -1.27
CA ALA A 371 12.06 -2.56 -1.47
C ALA A 371 12.76 -2.88 -0.15
N ARG A 372 12.41 -2.21 0.96
CA ARG A 372 12.96 -2.47 2.30
C ARG A 372 12.76 -3.93 2.76
N TYR A 373 11.71 -4.57 2.26
CA TYR A 373 11.36 -5.96 2.54
C TYR A 373 11.67 -6.90 1.37
N LYS A 374 12.41 -6.41 0.36
CA LYS A 374 12.85 -7.18 -0.82
C LYS A 374 11.72 -7.55 -1.80
N LEU A 375 10.59 -6.84 -1.77
CA LEU A 375 9.61 -6.88 -2.84
C LEU A 375 10.19 -6.13 -4.06
N ASN A 376 10.07 -6.71 -5.25
CA ASN A 376 10.82 -6.26 -6.44
C ASN A 376 9.94 -6.00 -7.67
N ALA A 377 8.62 -6.09 -7.56
CA ALA A 377 7.69 -5.72 -8.61
C ALA A 377 6.52 -4.90 -8.05
N LEU A 378 6.16 -3.81 -8.73
CA LEU A 378 4.95 -3.04 -8.50
C LEU A 378 4.07 -3.16 -9.75
N HIS A 379 2.94 -3.83 -9.59
CA HIS A 379 1.94 -4.02 -10.62
C HIS A 379 0.92 -2.88 -10.54
N LEU A 380 0.75 -2.16 -11.65
CA LEU A 380 -0.15 -1.02 -11.77
C LEU A 380 -1.39 -1.39 -12.57
N HIS A 381 -2.52 -1.55 -11.87
CA HIS A 381 -3.84 -1.73 -12.47
C HIS A 381 -4.38 -0.38 -12.99
N LEU A 382 -3.99 -0.01 -14.21
CA LEU A 382 -4.09 1.38 -14.70
C LEU A 382 -5.47 1.73 -15.29
N VAL A 383 -6.28 0.74 -15.62
CA VAL A 383 -7.55 0.93 -16.31
C VAL A 383 -8.58 -0.04 -15.74
N ASP A 384 -9.81 0.43 -15.59
CA ASP A 384 -10.96 -0.40 -15.22
C ASP A 384 -12.26 0.28 -15.69
N ASP A 385 -13.42 -0.30 -15.38
CA ASP A 385 -14.74 0.25 -15.67
C ASP A 385 -14.95 1.68 -15.15
N GLN A 386 -14.34 2.00 -14.00
CA GLN A 386 -14.56 3.26 -13.30
C GLN A 386 -13.56 4.35 -13.68
N ALA A 387 -12.44 4.04 -14.36
CA ALA A 387 -11.57 5.06 -14.96
C ALA A 387 -10.45 4.51 -15.85
N TRP A 388 -9.97 5.38 -16.74
CA TRP A 388 -8.71 5.23 -17.47
C TRP A 388 -7.63 6.16 -16.89
N ARG A 389 -6.50 5.62 -16.40
CA ARG A 389 -5.51 6.40 -15.62
C ARG A 389 -4.18 6.70 -16.30
N ILE A 390 -3.98 6.33 -17.57
CA ILE A 390 -2.71 6.57 -18.25
C ILE A 390 -2.89 7.33 -19.57
N GLU A 391 -2.04 8.31 -19.82
CA GLU A 391 -2.06 9.05 -21.08
C GLU A 391 -1.69 8.17 -22.28
N ILE A 392 -2.59 8.09 -23.27
CA ILE A 392 -2.34 7.54 -24.60
C ILE A 392 -2.44 8.70 -25.60
N LYS A 393 -1.32 9.12 -26.17
CA LYS A 393 -1.24 10.30 -27.05
C LYS A 393 -2.07 10.12 -28.31
N LYS A 394 -2.24 8.89 -28.79
CA LYS A 394 -3.13 8.56 -29.90
C LYS A 394 -4.62 8.74 -29.56
N TYR A 395 -4.99 8.61 -28.28
CA TYR A 395 -6.36 8.67 -27.78
C TYR A 395 -6.47 9.60 -26.56
N PRO A 396 -6.21 10.91 -26.70
CA PRO A 396 -6.24 11.86 -25.58
C PRO A 396 -7.59 11.90 -24.87
N GLN A 397 -8.67 11.55 -25.57
CA GLN A 397 -10.03 11.51 -25.03
C GLN A 397 -10.18 10.54 -23.86
N LEU A 398 -9.35 9.48 -23.77
CA LEU A 398 -9.39 8.52 -22.65
C LEU A 398 -9.16 9.21 -21.31
N THR A 399 -8.13 10.05 -21.22
CA THR A 399 -7.84 10.77 -19.99
C THR A 399 -8.68 12.05 -19.85
N GLU A 400 -9.02 12.72 -20.95
CA GLU A 400 -9.88 13.92 -20.92
C GLU A 400 -11.31 13.62 -20.42
N LEU A 401 -11.87 12.46 -20.78
CA LEU A 401 -13.28 12.13 -20.53
C LEU A 401 -13.48 10.99 -19.53
N ALA A 402 -12.56 10.02 -19.46
CA ALA A 402 -12.73 8.81 -18.65
C ALA A 402 -11.74 8.68 -17.48
N SER A 403 -10.91 9.70 -17.19
CA SER A 403 -10.11 9.74 -15.96
C SER A 403 -10.84 10.32 -14.75
N SER A 404 -12.09 10.76 -14.91
CA SER A 404 -12.81 11.47 -13.84
C SER A 404 -14.26 11.02 -13.76
N ARG A 405 -14.77 10.91 -12.53
CA ARG A 405 -16.18 10.60 -12.25
C ARG A 405 -16.63 11.20 -10.93
N TRP A 406 -17.95 11.24 -10.75
CA TRP A 406 -18.59 11.64 -9.49
C TRP A 406 -19.13 10.40 -8.78
N GLY A 407 -18.39 9.95 -7.77
CA GLY A 407 -18.79 8.90 -6.84
C GLY A 407 -18.37 7.48 -7.21
N GLN A 408 -18.50 6.61 -6.21
CA GLN A 408 -18.36 5.17 -6.27
C GLN A 408 -19.27 4.55 -5.20
N ASP A 409 -20.33 3.87 -5.63
CA ASP A 409 -21.39 3.32 -4.79
C ASP A 409 -21.93 4.34 -3.79
N ASP A 410 -21.68 4.15 -2.48
CA ASP A 410 -22.15 5.03 -1.43
C ASP A 410 -21.25 6.24 -1.18
N MET A 411 -20.01 6.21 -1.69
CA MET A 411 -19.04 7.30 -1.58
C MET A 411 -19.24 8.33 -2.69
N LEU A 412 -20.05 9.34 -2.43
CA LEU A 412 -20.31 10.44 -3.37
C LEU A 412 -19.23 11.52 -3.28
N ALA A 413 -18.08 11.29 -3.91
CA ALA A 413 -16.93 12.20 -3.94
C ALA A 413 -16.37 12.37 -5.37
N PRO A 414 -15.63 13.45 -5.68
CA PRO A 414 -14.95 13.57 -6.96
C PRO A 414 -13.72 12.66 -7.02
N TYR A 415 -13.70 11.73 -7.97
CA TYR A 415 -12.53 10.93 -8.31
C TYR A 415 -11.94 11.50 -9.60
N LYS A 416 -10.68 11.95 -9.54
CA LYS A 416 -10.01 12.59 -10.68
C LYS A 416 -8.52 12.29 -10.66
N GLY A 417 -7.93 12.23 -11.85
CA GLY A 417 -6.50 12.11 -12.04
C GLY A 417 -6.13 11.01 -13.01
N TYR A 418 -4.99 11.19 -13.65
CA TYR A 418 -4.31 10.23 -14.51
C TYR A 418 -2.82 10.55 -14.47
N TYR A 419 -2.01 9.61 -14.94
CA TYR A 419 -0.57 9.77 -15.08
C TYR A 419 -0.21 10.14 -16.52
N THR A 420 0.63 11.15 -16.69
CA THR A 420 1.25 11.42 -18.00
C THR A 420 2.29 10.36 -18.31
N GLN A 421 2.66 10.24 -19.59
CA GLN A 421 3.75 9.33 -19.97
C GLN A 421 5.07 9.73 -19.32
N GLU A 422 5.35 11.02 -19.19
CA GLU A 422 6.57 11.52 -18.55
C GLU A 422 6.62 11.16 -17.06
N GLN A 423 5.49 11.25 -16.35
CA GLN A 423 5.38 10.78 -14.97
C GLN A 423 5.65 9.28 -14.87
N MET A 424 5.08 8.46 -15.76
CA MET A 424 5.33 7.01 -15.72
C MET A 424 6.77 6.65 -16.06
N ARG A 425 7.43 7.34 -16.99
CA ARG A 425 8.88 7.18 -17.25
C ARG A 425 9.72 7.58 -16.04
N GLU A 426 9.34 8.65 -15.35
CA GLU A 426 9.99 9.06 -14.11
C GLU A 426 9.80 7.99 -13.02
N LEU A 427 8.59 7.44 -12.85
CA LEU A 427 8.31 6.36 -11.91
C LEU A 427 9.16 5.13 -12.20
N VAL A 428 9.22 4.68 -13.45
CA VAL A 428 10.06 3.55 -13.89
C VAL A 428 11.52 3.79 -13.53
N LYS A 429 12.05 4.98 -13.86
CA LYS A 429 13.45 5.33 -13.56
C LYS A 429 13.70 5.37 -12.05
N TYR A 430 12.76 5.91 -11.28
CA TYR A 430 12.84 5.97 -9.83
C TYR A 430 12.82 4.57 -9.21
N ALA A 431 11.88 3.72 -9.64
CA ALA A 431 11.72 2.34 -9.19
C ALA A 431 12.97 1.48 -9.46
N ALA A 432 13.60 1.67 -10.61
CA ALA A 432 14.85 1.01 -10.96
C ALA A 432 16.00 1.31 -9.97
N THR A 433 16.02 2.48 -9.32
CA THR A 433 17.03 2.79 -8.28
C THR A 433 16.87 1.94 -7.00
N TYR A 434 15.70 1.32 -6.83
CA TYR A 434 15.35 0.39 -5.75
C TYR A 434 15.26 -1.06 -6.24
N HIS A 435 15.66 -1.35 -7.48
CA HIS A 435 15.50 -2.66 -8.11
C HIS A 435 14.06 -3.18 -8.10
N VAL A 436 13.10 -2.27 -8.26
CA VAL A 436 11.67 -2.56 -8.40
C VAL A 436 11.27 -2.39 -9.87
N GLU A 437 10.71 -3.44 -10.45
CA GLU A 437 10.13 -3.45 -11.79
C GLU A 437 8.69 -2.91 -11.76
N ILE A 438 8.30 -2.07 -12.73
CA ILE A 438 6.93 -1.58 -12.86
C ILE A 438 6.23 -2.38 -13.95
N VAL A 439 5.24 -3.18 -13.57
CA VAL A 439 4.45 -4.01 -14.48
C VAL A 439 3.12 -3.29 -14.77
N PRO A 440 2.89 -2.79 -15.99
CA PRO A 440 1.62 -2.14 -16.33
C PRO A 440 0.54 -3.19 -16.65
N GLU A 441 -0.68 -2.90 -16.25
CA GLU A 441 -1.88 -3.63 -16.66
C GLU A 441 -2.80 -2.76 -17.51
N ILE A 442 -3.22 -3.32 -18.64
CA ILE A 442 -4.32 -2.81 -19.46
C ILE A 442 -5.30 -3.95 -19.62
N GLU A 443 -6.51 -3.78 -19.07
CA GLU A 443 -7.55 -4.79 -19.03
C GLU A 443 -8.05 -5.22 -20.41
N MET A 444 -8.43 -6.49 -20.54
CA MET A 444 -9.19 -6.99 -21.68
C MET A 444 -9.72 -8.41 -21.46
N PRO A 445 -10.89 -8.77 -22.03
CA PRO A 445 -11.84 -7.91 -22.72
C PRO A 445 -12.87 -7.27 -21.77
N GLY A 446 -12.87 -7.65 -20.49
CA GLY A 446 -13.69 -7.05 -19.44
C GLY A 446 -13.08 -5.76 -18.91
N HIS A 447 -13.71 -5.16 -17.89
CA HIS A 447 -13.15 -4.04 -17.15
C HIS A 447 -12.76 -2.81 -18.02
N GLU A 448 -13.44 -2.62 -19.15
CA GLU A 448 -13.09 -1.60 -20.14
C GLU A 448 -14.18 -0.53 -20.32
N VAL A 449 -15.16 -0.42 -19.39
CA VAL A 449 -16.26 0.56 -19.52
C VAL A 449 -15.73 2.00 -19.60
N ALA A 450 -14.60 2.33 -18.96
CA ALA A 450 -13.98 3.65 -19.10
C ALA A 450 -13.60 3.94 -20.57
N ALA A 451 -12.91 3.02 -21.25
CA ALA A 451 -12.59 3.19 -22.67
C ALA A 451 -13.84 3.17 -23.56
N ILE A 452 -14.79 2.27 -23.28
CA ILE A 452 -16.06 2.12 -24.01
C ILE A 452 -16.91 3.40 -23.92
N SER A 453 -16.86 4.12 -22.78
CA SER A 453 -17.58 5.38 -22.62
C SER A 453 -17.14 6.48 -23.59
N VAL A 454 -15.90 6.38 -24.07
CA VAL A 454 -15.25 7.28 -25.03
C VAL A 454 -15.35 6.75 -26.44
N PHE A 455 -15.09 5.45 -26.62
CA PHE A 455 -15.07 4.75 -27.90
C PHE A 455 -16.07 3.60 -27.90
N PRO A 456 -17.38 3.89 -28.07
CA PRO A 456 -18.42 2.87 -28.02
C PRO A 456 -18.21 1.77 -29.07
N GLU A 457 -17.53 2.06 -30.18
CA GLU A 457 -17.13 1.12 -31.23
C GLU A 457 -16.39 -0.12 -30.70
N LEU A 458 -15.79 -0.03 -29.52
CA LEU A 458 -15.15 -1.16 -28.84
C LEU A 458 -16.14 -2.29 -28.48
N THR A 459 -17.45 -2.04 -28.42
CA THR A 459 -18.46 -3.05 -28.05
C THR A 459 -19.24 -3.58 -29.25
N CYS A 460 -19.95 -4.70 -29.04
CA CYS A 460 -20.78 -5.33 -30.07
C CYS A 460 -21.93 -4.43 -30.56
N HIS A 461 -22.53 -3.68 -29.64
CA HIS A 461 -23.69 -2.84 -29.92
C HIS A 461 -23.33 -1.38 -30.20
N GLN A 462 -22.06 -1.00 -30.01
CA GLN A 462 -21.56 0.35 -30.24
C GLN A 462 -22.37 1.40 -29.48
N ARG A 463 -22.77 1.06 -28.25
CA ARG A 463 -23.58 1.93 -27.39
C ARG A 463 -22.65 2.72 -26.48
N GLN A 464 -22.79 4.05 -26.51
CA GLN A 464 -22.14 4.88 -25.52
C GLN A 464 -22.80 4.68 -24.15
N VAL A 465 -21.99 4.35 -23.16
CA VAL A 465 -22.38 4.18 -21.75
C VAL A 465 -21.58 5.17 -20.90
N PRO A 466 -22.11 5.64 -19.76
CA PRO A 466 -21.31 6.46 -18.86
C PRO A 466 -20.20 5.63 -18.20
N VAL A 467 -19.11 6.30 -17.79
CA VAL A 467 -18.12 5.71 -16.89
C VAL A 467 -18.84 5.17 -15.66
N ARG A 468 -18.46 3.96 -15.23
CA ARG A 468 -19.19 3.26 -14.18
C ARG A 468 -18.90 3.89 -12.81
N THR A 469 -19.93 4.02 -11.99
CA THR A 469 -19.84 4.56 -10.62
C THR A 469 -20.20 3.50 -9.57
N THR A 470 -20.15 2.21 -9.93
CA THR A 470 -20.44 1.08 -9.06
C THR A 470 -19.32 0.05 -9.15
N CYS A 471 -18.96 -0.59 -8.04
CA CYS A 471 -18.04 -1.73 -8.05
C CYS A 471 -18.69 -3.01 -8.62
N GLY A 472 -17.89 -4.06 -8.77
CA GLY A 472 -18.28 -5.37 -9.29
C GLY A 472 -18.04 -5.52 -10.79
N VAL A 473 -18.76 -6.43 -11.45
CA VAL A 473 -18.49 -6.82 -12.85
C VAL A 473 -19.43 -6.14 -13.84
N SER A 474 -18.90 -5.68 -14.98
CA SER A 474 -19.69 -5.20 -16.12
C SER A 474 -19.95 -6.31 -17.15
N ASN A 475 -21.10 -6.24 -17.82
CA ASN A 475 -21.42 -7.12 -18.96
C ASN A 475 -20.98 -6.54 -20.31
N GLU A 476 -20.38 -5.35 -20.32
CA GLU A 476 -19.87 -4.71 -21.53
C GLU A 476 -18.44 -5.21 -21.78
N LEU A 477 -18.27 -6.08 -22.77
CA LEU A 477 -16.96 -6.60 -23.17
C LEU A 477 -16.49 -5.99 -24.50
N LEU A 478 -15.17 -5.88 -24.68
CA LEU A 478 -14.57 -5.60 -25.97
C LEU A 478 -15.04 -6.62 -27.02
N CYS A 479 -15.33 -6.15 -28.23
CA CYS A 479 -15.89 -6.96 -29.31
C CYS A 479 -14.78 -7.64 -30.12
N PRO A 480 -14.59 -8.98 -30.03
CA PRO A 480 -13.57 -9.70 -30.79
C PRO A 480 -13.86 -9.71 -32.30
N GLY A 481 -15.12 -9.53 -32.69
CA GLY A 481 -15.50 -9.43 -34.11
C GLY A 481 -15.22 -8.06 -34.75
N ASN A 482 -14.75 -7.06 -33.99
CA ASN A 482 -14.56 -5.70 -34.52
C ASN A 482 -13.08 -5.37 -34.73
N ASP A 483 -12.71 -4.99 -35.95
CA ASP A 483 -11.32 -4.64 -36.28
C ASP A 483 -10.80 -3.45 -35.48
N PHE A 484 -11.68 -2.50 -35.15
CA PHE A 484 -11.33 -1.34 -34.33
C PHE A 484 -10.81 -1.73 -32.93
N THR A 485 -11.28 -2.85 -32.35
CA THR A 485 -10.76 -3.36 -31.07
C THR A 485 -9.25 -3.60 -31.14
N TYR A 486 -8.78 -4.21 -32.24
CA TYR A 486 -7.36 -4.53 -32.43
C TYR A 486 -6.54 -3.30 -32.82
N GLU A 487 -7.12 -2.35 -33.57
CA GLU A 487 -6.48 -1.06 -33.84
C GLU A 487 -6.30 -0.26 -32.53
N PHE A 488 -7.34 -0.22 -31.70
CA PHE A 488 -7.31 0.42 -30.39
C PHE A 488 -6.22 -0.17 -29.49
N LEU A 489 -6.31 -1.47 -29.19
CA LEU A 489 -5.36 -2.15 -28.32
C LEU A 489 -3.93 -2.10 -28.90
N GLY A 490 -3.78 -2.23 -30.22
CA GLY A 490 -2.47 -2.13 -30.87
C GLY A 490 -1.83 -0.76 -30.70
N ASN A 491 -2.59 0.32 -30.83
CA ASN A 491 -2.11 1.68 -30.58
C ASN A 491 -1.81 1.93 -29.09
N VAL A 492 -2.64 1.41 -28.18
CA VAL A 492 -2.40 1.49 -26.72
C VAL A 492 -1.11 0.77 -26.36
N PHE A 493 -0.97 -0.51 -26.70
CA PHE A 493 0.21 -1.31 -26.35
C PHE A 493 1.50 -0.79 -27.01
N LYS A 494 1.41 -0.17 -28.20
CA LYS A 494 2.56 0.53 -28.78
C LYS A 494 3.10 1.62 -27.85
N GLU A 495 2.24 2.40 -27.23
CA GLU A 495 2.65 3.46 -26.31
C GLU A 495 3.05 2.91 -24.94
N ILE A 496 2.33 1.90 -24.41
CA ILE A 496 2.68 1.24 -23.14
C ILE A 496 4.07 0.60 -23.22
N THR A 497 4.38 -0.12 -24.28
CA THR A 497 5.69 -0.78 -24.46
C THR A 497 6.85 0.20 -24.59
N ASP A 498 6.59 1.42 -25.05
CA ASP A 498 7.56 2.52 -25.10
C ASP A 498 7.79 3.16 -23.73
N ILE A 499 6.77 3.21 -22.86
CA ILE A 499 6.86 3.76 -21.49
C ILE A 499 7.54 2.78 -20.54
N PHE A 500 7.10 1.52 -20.57
CA PHE A 500 7.47 0.51 -19.58
C PHE A 500 8.52 -0.46 -20.15
N PRO A 501 9.78 -0.41 -19.67
CA PRO A 501 10.83 -1.32 -20.09
C PRO A 501 10.66 -2.73 -19.52
N SER A 502 9.71 -2.92 -18.58
CA SER A 502 9.41 -4.24 -18.01
C SER A 502 9.23 -5.28 -19.11
N LYS A 503 9.73 -6.47 -18.86
CA LYS A 503 9.52 -7.60 -19.77
C LYS A 503 8.07 -8.07 -19.75
N TYR A 504 7.31 -7.69 -18.73
CA TYR A 504 5.96 -8.14 -18.50
C TYR A 504 4.95 -7.05 -18.80
N ILE A 505 3.80 -7.44 -19.33
CA ILE A 505 2.60 -6.60 -19.45
C ILE A 505 1.43 -7.46 -19.03
N HIS A 506 0.63 -6.97 -18.08
CA HIS A 506 -0.58 -7.64 -17.64
C HIS A 506 -1.75 -7.24 -18.54
N LEU A 507 -2.54 -8.23 -18.94
CA LEU A 507 -3.68 -8.10 -19.85
C LEU A 507 -5.03 -8.15 -19.12
N GLY A 508 -5.01 -8.27 -17.80
CA GLY A 508 -6.21 -8.52 -17.02
C GLY A 508 -6.79 -9.89 -17.34
N GLY A 509 -8.01 -9.92 -17.86
CA GLY A 509 -8.66 -11.13 -18.37
C GLY A 509 -9.64 -11.79 -17.41
N ASP A 510 -9.76 -11.24 -16.22
CA ASP A 510 -10.68 -11.64 -15.18
C ASP A 510 -12.12 -11.23 -15.49
N GLU A 511 -13.03 -11.96 -14.84
CA GLU A 511 -14.48 -11.69 -14.75
C GLU A 511 -15.24 -11.53 -16.07
N ALA A 512 -14.59 -11.81 -17.21
CA ALA A 512 -15.18 -11.83 -18.54
C ALA A 512 -15.93 -13.13 -18.87
N GLY A 513 -16.32 -13.91 -17.85
CA GLY A 513 -17.02 -15.20 -17.95
C GLY A 513 -18.54 -15.07 -18.01
N ASN A 514 -19.26 -15.90 -17.26
CA ASN A 514 -20.72 -15.87 -17.17
C ASN A 514 -21.24 -14.78 -16.20
N PRO A 515 -22.15 -13.85 -16.58
CA PRO A 515 -22.88 -13.73 -17.86
C PRO A 515 -22.29 -12.79 -18.91
N ALA A 516 -21.16 -12.14 -18.64
CA ALA A 516 -20.56 -11.14 -19.55
C ALA A 516 -20.34 -11.65 -20.99
N LEU A 517 -19.93 -12.93 -21.17
CA LEU A 517 -19.76 -13.55 -22.48
C LEU A 517 -21.03 -13.51 -23.35
N ASP A 518 -22.23 -13.36 -22.78
CA ASP A 518 -23.48 -13.38 -23.53
C ASP A 518 -23.60 -12.20 -24.50
N CYS A 519 -22.87 -11.10 -24.26
CA CYS A 519 -22.87 -9.93 -25.14
C CYS A 519 -22.40 -10.23 -26.58
N TRP A 520 -21.62 -11.30 -26.78
CA TRP A 520 -21.15 -11.73 -28.11
C TRP A 520 -22.12 -12.64 -28.85
N THR A 521 -23.09 -13.24 -28.14
CA THR A 521 -24.00 -14.25 -28.68
C THR A 521 -24.80 -13.70 -29.84
N ASP A 522 -25.33 -12.49 -29.72
CA ASP A 522 -26.18 -11.88 -30.75
C ASP A 522 -25.49 -10.88 -31.68
N CYS A 523 -24.18 -10.66 -31.49
CA CYS A 523 -23.40 -9.75 -32.32
C CYS A 523 -23.18 -10.30 -33.74
N PRO A 524 -23.61 -9.59 -34.81
CA PRO A 524 -23.42 -10.04 -36.19
C PRO A 524 -21.94 -10.23 -36.56
N LYS A 525 -21.05 -9.36 -36.05
CA LYS A 525 -19.60 -9.44 -36.26
C LYS A 525 -19.01 -10.67 -35.57
N CYS A 526 -19.40 -10.96 -34.33
CA CYS A 526 -18.96 -12.17 -33.62
C CYS A 526 -19.50 -13.45 -34.28
N LYS A 527 -20.77 -13.45 -34.75
CA LYS A 527 -21.32 -14.57 -35.55
C LYS A 527 -20.53 -14.80 -36.85
N ALA A 528 -20.12 -13.73 -37.52
CA ALA A 528 -19.26 -13.83 -38.71
C ALA A 528 -17.87 -14.37 -38.38
N LEU A 529 -17.27 -13.93 -37.27
CA LEU A 529 -15.99 -14.43 -36.79
C LEU A 529 -16.06 -15.92 -36.41
N LYS A 530 -17.13 -16.36 -35.71
CA LYS A 530 -17.34 -17.80 -35.43
C LYS A 530 -17.35 -18.64 -36.71
N ARG A 531 -18.06 -18.19 -37.76
CA ARG A 531 -18.05 -18.86 -39.07
C ARG A 531 -16.65 -18.91 -39.68
N LYS A 532 -15.89 -17.81 -39.61
CA LYS A 532 -14.50 -17.75 -40.10
C LYS A 532 -13.57 -18.71 -39.36
N LEU A 533 -13.78 -18.89 -38.05
CA LEU A 533 -12.99 -19.78 -37.19
C LEU A 533 -13.49 -21.23 -37.18
N GLY A 534 -14.56 -21.55 -37.89
CA GLY A 534 -15.16 -22.90 -37.89
C GLY A 534 -15.78 -23.31 -36.56
N ILE A 535 -16.20 -22.34 -35.73
CA ILE A 535 -16.88 -22.60 -34.46
C ILE A 535 -18.36 -22.92 -34.76
N PRO A 536 -18.84 -24.15 -34.51
CA PRO A 536 -20.15 -24.60 -34.99
C PRO A 536 -21.33 -24.02 -34.20
N SER A 537 -21.15 -23.72 -32.91
CA SER A 537 -22.23 -23.15 -32.09
C SER A 537 -22.53 -21.71 -32.47
N THR A 538 -23.80 -21.34 -32.40
CA THR A 538 -24.26 -19.94 -32.54
C THR A 538 -24.76 -19.35 -31.22
N ASP A 539 -24.94 -20.19 -30.20
CA ASP A 539 -25.25 -19.78 -28.83
C ASP A 539 -23.98 -19.42 -28.03
N ARG A 540 -24.14 -19.16 -26.74
CA ARG A 540 -23.07 -18.74 -25.83
C ARG A 540 -22.01 -19.80 -25.53
N SER A 541 -22.29 -21.08 -25.78
CA SER A 541 -21.50 -22.21 -25.23
C SER A 541 -20.03 -22.22 -25.64
N GLU A 542 -19.70 -21.62 -26.79
CA GLU A 542 -18.32 -21.49 -27.29
C GLU A 542 -17.84 -20.04 -27.40
N ASN A 543 -18.48 -19.08 -26.73
CA ASN A 543 -18.01 -17.68 -26.73
C ASN A 543 -16.60 -17.54 -26.11
N TRP A 544 -16.20 -18.42 -25.20
CA TRP A 544 -14.83 -18.48 -24.67
C TRP A 544 -13.76 -18.65 -25.76
N LYS A 545 -14.08 -19.27 -26.90
CA LYS A 545 -13.15 -19.36 -28.04
C LYS A 545 -12.93 -18.02 -28.73
N LEU A 546 -13.91 -17.11 -28.68
CA LEU A 546 -13.74 -15.74 -29.18
C LEU A 546 -12.89 -14.90 -28.23
N GLN A 547 -12.98 -15.12 -26.91
CA GLN A 547 -12.06 -14.56 -25.93
C GLN A 547 -10.64 -15.04 -26.22
N GLY A 548 -10.45 -16.36 -26.41
CA GLY A 548 -9.18 -16.96 -26.84
C GLY A 548 -8.62 -16.29 -28.10
N TYR A 549 -9.44 -16.13 -29.14
CA TYR A 549 -9.03 -15.44 -30.37
C TYR A 549 -8.57 -13.99 -30.14
N LEU A 550 -9.23 -13.25 -29.25
CA LEU A 550 -8.82 -11.89 -28.91
C LEU A 550 -7.46 -11.91 -28.18
N PHE A 551 -7.33 -12.76 -27.16
CA PHE A 551 -6.09 -12.94 -26.42
C PHE A 551 -4.93 -13.35 -27.32
N ASP A 552 -5.09 -14.37 -28.16
CA ASP A 552 -4.05 -14.87 -29.05
C ASP A 552 -3.48 -13.74 -29.93
N ARG A 553 -4.33 -12.89 -30.50
CA ARG A 553 -3.89 -11.77 -31.33
C ARG A 553 -3.08 -10.72 -30.57
N ILE A 554 -3.47 -10.42 -29.33
CA ILE A 554 -2.75 -9.42 -28.51
C ILE A 554 -1.46 -10.03 -27.92
N ILE A 555 -1.50 -11.30 -27.51
CA ILE A 555 -0.33 -12.06 -27.07
C ILE A 555 0.70 -12.15 -28.20
N GLU A 556 0.29 -12.48 -29.43
CA GLU A 556 1.16 -12.49 -30.61
C GLU A 556 1.77 -11.11 -30.88
N LEU A 557 0.96 -10.04 -30.83
CA LEU A 557 1.46 -8.68 -30.98
C LEU A 557 2.55 -8.37 -29.94
N LEU A 558 2.28 -8.61 -28.66
CA LEU A 558 3.20 -8.31 -27.56
C LEU A 558 4.47 -9.15 -27.63
N ARG A 559 4.35 -10.45 -27.90
CA ARG A 559 5.48 -11.39 -27.97
C ARG A 559 6.33 -11.17 -29.21
N ASP A 560 5.72 -11.11 -30.37
CA ASP A 560 6.43 -11.20 -31.65
C ASP A 560 6.88 -9.83 -32.16
N THR A 561 6.15 -8.76 -31.82
CA THR A 561 6.53 -7.39 -32.22
C THR A 561 7.29 -6.65 -31.12
N TYR A 562 6.82 -6.75 -29.87
CA TYR A 562 7.38 -5.97 -28.76
C TYR A 562 8.28 -6.77 -27.81
N HIS A 563 8.41 -8.08 -28.03
CA HIS A 563 9.23 -8.99 -27.22
C HIS A 563 8.92 -8.92 -25.73
N LYS A 564 7.64 -8.77 -25.41
CA LYS A 564 7.09 -8.81 -24.05
C LYS A 564 6.54 -10.21 -23.73
N THR A 565 6.46 -10.51 -22.44
CA THR A 565 5.83 -11.70 -21.88
C THR A 565 4.47 -11.28 -21.32
N PRO A 566 3.36 -11.65 -21.96
CA PRO A 566 2.04 -11.36 -21.43
C PRO A 566 1.75 -12.08 -20.12
N MET A 567 1.04 -11.39 -19.23
CA MET A 567 0.51 -11.93 -17.99
C MET A 567 -1.01 -11.75 -17.97
N PHE A 568 -1.75 -12.65 -17.30
CA PHE A 568 -3.19 -12.48 -17.11
C PHE A 568 -3.73 -13.27 -15.91
N TRP A 569 -4.89 -12.85 -15.40
CA TRP A 569 -5.63 -13.54 -14.35
C TRP A 569 -6.14 -14.89 -14.87
N TYR A 570 -5.91 -15.97 -14.12
CA TYR A 570 -6.45 -17.28 -14.49
C TYR A 570 -7.96 -17.31 -14.28
N GLU A 571 -8.70 -17.62 -15.33
CA GLU A 571 -10.14 -17.89 -15.31
C GLU A 571 -10.42 -19.32 -15.79
N SER A 572 -11.33 -20.03 -15.11
CA SER A 572 -11.67 -21.42 -15.46
C SER A 572 -12.34 -21.56 -16.84
N ASP A 573 -13.03 -20.51 -17.30
CA ASP A 573 -13.59 -20.44 -18.66
C ASP A 573 -12.47 -20.40 -19.73
N PHE A 574 -11.27 -19.95 -19.36
CA PHE A 574 -10.09 -19.88 -20.21
C PHE A 574 -9.27 -21.18 -20.10
N LYS A 575 -9.80 -22.23 -20.74
CA LYS A 575 -9.40 -23.64 -20.57
C LYS A 575 -7.92 -23.95 -20.86
N GLU A 576 -7.30 -23.17 -21.73
CA GLU A 576 -5.91 -23.35 -22.19
C GLU A 576 -5.12 -22.06 -21.95
N ILE A 577 -3.89 -22.21 -21.47
CA ILE A 577 -2.98 -21.09 -21.24
C ILE A 577 -2.04 -21.02 -22.43
N GLN A 578 -1.99 -19.86 -23.10
CA GLN A 578 -1.17 -19.66 -24.28
C GLN A 578 0.32 -19.86 -23.96
N PRO A 579 1.09 -20.54 -24.83
CA PRO A 579 2.52 -20.77 -24.62
C PRO A 579 3.29 -19.47 -24.40
N GLY A 580 4.15 -19.48 -23.36
CA GLY A 580 5.02 -18.36 -23.04
C GLY A 580 4.38 -17.26 -22.20
N CYS A 581 3.13 -17.41 -21.76
CA CYS A 581 2.48 -16.48 -20.84
C CYS A 581 2.70 -16.86 -19.36
N VAL A 582 2.48 -15.89 -18.48
CA VAL A 582 2.39 -16.11 -17.02
C VAL A 582 0.95 -15.91 -16.58
N THR A 583 0.42 -16.78 -15.73
CA THR A 583 -0.93 -16.61 -15.18
C THR A 583 -0.93 -16.30 -13.70
N PHE A 584 -2.01 -15.73 -13.18
CA PHE A 584 -2.19 -15.44 -11.75
C PHE A 584 -3.29 -16.33 -11.14
N ALA A 585 -2.94 -17.12 -10.13
CA ALA A 585 -3.89 -17.91 -9.36
C ALA A 585 -4.53 -17.06 -8.24
N TRP A 586 -5.68 -16.45 -8.52
CA TRP A 586 -6.24 -15.39 -7.68
C TRP A 586 -7.57 -15.74 -7.00
N ARG A 587 -8.47 -16.47 -7.68
CA ARG A 587 -9.80 -16.77 -7.15
C ARG A 587 -9.73 -17.68 -5.93
N SER A 588 -10.45 -17.29 -4.88
CA SER A 588 -10.49 -18.09 -3.66
C SER A 588 -11.12 -19.45 -3.90
N GLY A 589 -10.49 -20.51 -3.39
CA GLY A 589 -10.93 -21.89 -3.56
C GLY A 589 -10.63 -22.50 -4.95
N GLN A 590 -10.02 -21.76 -5.88
CA GLN A 590 -9.69 -22.25 -7.23
C GLN A 590 -8.17 -22.38 -7.48
N THR A 591 -7.33 -22.10 -6.48
CA THR A 591 -5.86 -22.12 -6.63
C THR A 591 -5.36 -23.44 -7.20
N LYS A 592 -5.82 -24.57 -6.67
CA LYS A 592 -5.40 -25.90 -7.13
C LYS A 592 -5.71 -26.13 -8.62
N GLU A 593 -6.89 -25.73 -9.07
CA GLU A 593 -7.29 -25.84 -10.47
C GLU A 593 -6.38 -24.98 -11.38
N ALA A 594 -6.09 -23.75 -10.96
CA ALA A 594 -5.15 -22.87 -11.68
C ALA A 594 -3.75 -23.48 -11.79
N LEU A 595 -3.24 -24.10 -10.70
CA LEU A 595 -1.92 -24.75 -10.72
C LEU A 595 -1.90 -25.97 -11.63
N ASP A 596 -2.96 -26.79 -11.61
CA ASP A 596 -3.08 -27.95 -12.51
C ASP A 596 -3.17 -27.52 -13.97
N ALA A 597 -3.85 -26.41 -14.27
CA ALA A 597 -3.85 -25.80 -15.58
C ALA A 597 -2.44 -25.33 -16.00
N ALA A 598 -1.70 -24.66 -15.11
CA ALA A 598 -0.32 -24.25 -15.40
C ALA A 598 0.60 -25.44 -15.71
N VAL A 599 0.51 -26.52 -14.94
CA VAL A 599 1.29 -27.75 -15.19
C VAL A 599 0.91 -28.38 -16.54
N ARG A 600 -0.39 -28.56 -16.82
CA ARG A 600 -0.85 -29.14 -18.09
C ARG A 600 -0.40 -28.35 -19.32
N ASN A 601 -0.34 -27.03 -19.21
CA ASN A 601 0.05 -26.13 -20.29
C ASN A 601 1.56 -25.79 -20.30
N ASN A 602 2.36 -26.35 -19.39
CA ASN A 602 3.77 -25.99 -19.20
C ASN A 602 3.97 -24.46 -19.04
N ALA A 603 3.07 -23.81 -18.32
CA ALA A 603 3.06 -22.37 -18.08
C ALA A 603 3.66 -22.01 -16.72
N ARG A 604 4.11 -20.76 -16.61
CA ARG A 604 4.55 -20.15 -15.36
C ARG A 604 3.35 -19.52 -14.65
N ILE A 605 3.34 -19.52 -13.32
CA ILE A 605 2.19 -19.04 -12.53
C ILE A 605 2.60 -18.24 -11.29
N MET A 606 1.98 -17.09 -11.10
CA MET A 606 2.02 -16.24 -9.91
C MET A 606 0.98 -16.70 -8.89
N LEU A 607 1.40 -16.80 -7.64
CA LEU A 607 0.52 -17.17 -6.54
C LEU A 607 0.00 -15.92 -5.85
N CYS A 608 -1.32 -15.70 -5.95
CA CYS A 608 -2.03 -14.58 -5.32
C CYS A 608 -3.45 -14.98 -4.84
N PRO A 609 -3.62 -16.15 -4.20
CA PRO A 609 -4.95 -16.65 -3.88
C PRO A 609 -5.71 -15.72 -2.90
N GLY A 610 -6.99 -15.51 -3.15
CA GLY A 610 -7.84 -14.58 -2.41
C GLY A 610 -7.84 -14.76 -0.90
N GLU A 611 -7.73 -16.01 -0.42
CA GLU A 611 -7.64 -16.34 1.01
C GLU A 611 -6.31 -15.94 1.69
N HIS A 612 -5.29 -15.55 0.93
CA HIS A 612 -3.97 -15.20 1.48
C HIS A 612 -3.44 -13.85 1.03
N CYS A 613 -3.78 -13.40 -0.18
CA CYS A 613 -3.06 -12.34 -0.88
C CYS A 613 -3.89 -11.08 -1.20
N TYR A 614 -5.19 -11.08 -0.91
CA TYR A 614 -6.05 -9.91 -1.09
C TYR A 614 -5.93 -9.02 0.14
N PHE A 615 -5.17 -7.94 0.02
CA PHE A 615 -4.85 -7.04 1.13
C PHE A 615 -5.82 -5.86 1.21
N ASP A 616 -6.66 -5.66 0.21
CA ASP A 616 -7.86 -4.83 0.31
C ASP A 616 -8.87 -5.36 1.33
N TYR A 617 -8.91 -6.69 1.53
CA TYR A 617 -9.73 -7.32 2.57
C TYR A 617 -9.32 -6.89 3.98
N PRO A 618 -10.27 -6.79 4.93
CA PRO A 618 -9.96 -6.45 6.31
C PRO A 618 -9.00 -7.48 6.96
N MET A 619 -8.05 -7.01 7.77
CA MET A 619 -7.09 -7.89 8.45
C MET A 619 -7.68 -8.55 9.71
N ALA A 620 -8.70 -7.93 10.29
CA ALA A 620 -9.46 -8.47 11.41
C ALA A 620 -10.94 -8.13 11.26
N LYS A 621 -11.80 -8.90 11.93
CA LYS A 621 -13.24 -8.60 11.97
C LYS A 621 -13.45 -7.23 12.62
N GLY A 622 -14.19 -6.35 11.92
CA GLY A 622 -14.41 -4.98 12.38
C GLY A 622 -13.24 -4.02 12.08
N ASP A 623 -12.16 -4.50 11.43
CA ASP A 623 -11.28 -3.58 10.72
C ASP A 623 -12.06 -3.02 9.52
N MET A 624 -11.96 -1.72 9.35
CA MET A 624 -12.54 -1.02 8.21
C MET A 624 -11.86 -1.57 6.93
N PRO A 625 -12.51 -1.68 5.77
CA PRO A 625 -13.66 -0.92 5.30
C PRO A 625 -15.01 -1.60 5.50
N GLU A 626 -15.96 -0.79 5.92
CA GLU A 626 -17.17 -1.22 6.60
C GLU A 626 -18.39 -1.37 5.64
N VAL A 627 -18.21 -1.10 4.35
CA VAL A 627 -19.13 -1.57 3.30
C VAL A 627 -18.52 -2.82 2.69
N ASN A 628 -18.74 -3.92 3.40
CA ASN A 628 -18.19 -5.20 3.06
C ASN A 628 -19.07 -5.82 1.96
N TRP A 629 -18.59 -5.91 0.72
CA TRP A 629 -19.24 -6.64 -0.40
C TRP A 629 -19.26 -8.17 -0.15
N GLY A 630 -19.24 -8.59 1.11
CA GLY A 630 -18.99 -9.96 1.53
C GLY A 630 -17.50 -10.34 1.52
N MET A 631 -16.56 -9.38 1.51
CA MET A 631 -15.13 -9.69 1.59
C MET A 631 -14.83 -10.45 2.89
N PRO A 632 -14.11 -11.58 2.81
CA PRO A 632 -13.66 -12.30 3.98
C PRO A 632 -12.55 -11.54 4.71
N VAL A 633 -12.21 -11.98 5.92
CA VAL A 633 -11.00 -11.51 6.61
C VAL A 633 -9.80 -12.27 6.06
N THR A 634 -8.76 -11.54 5.64
CA THR A 634 -7.43 -12.11 5.35
C THR A 634 -6.48 -11.63 6.43
N SER A 635 -6.29 -12.43 7.48
CA SER A 635 -5.46 -12.03 8.62
C SER A 635 -3.97 -12.02 8.26
N LEU A 636 -3.14 -11.42 9.12
CA LEU A 636 -1.68 -11.53 8.97
C LEU A 636 -1.22 -12.99 8.96
N LYS A 637 -1.87 -13.83 9.78
CA LYS A 637 -1.52 -15.25 9.86
C LYS A 637 -1.89 -16.00 8.59
N ASP A 638 -3.01 -15.64 7.95
CA ASP A 638 -3.40 -16.23 6.67
C ASP A 638 -2.38 -15.86 5.59
N ALA A 639 -2.02 -14.58 5.48
CA ALA A 639 -0.98 -14.14 4.54
C ALA A 639 0.38 -14.85 4.80
N TYR A 640 0.77 -15.03 6.07
CA TYR A 640 1.98 -15.77 6.42
C TYR A 640 1.88 -17.27 6.17
N ALA A 641 0.69 -17.86 6.20
CA ALA A 641 0.50 -19.30 6.06
C ALA A 641 0.65 -19.78 4.62
N LEU A 642 0.67 -18.87 3.63
CA LEU A 642 0.85 -19.21 2.22
C LEU A 642 2.12 -20.06 2.02
N ASP A 643 1.93 -21.25 1.46
CA ASP A 643 2.98 -22.00 0.79
C ASP A 643 2.87 -21.71 -0.73
N PRO A 644 3.85 -21.00 -1.33
CA PRO A 644 3.88 -20.72 -2.77
C PRO A 644 3.85 -21.97 -3.64
N ALA A 645 4.31 -23.12 -3.12
CA ALA A 645 4.24 -24.38 -3.84
C ALA A 645 2.86 -25.03 -3.76
N TRP A 646 2.00 -24.61 -2.83
CA TRP A 646 0.69 -25.18 -2.56
C TRP A 646 0.71 -26.71 -2.41
N GLY A 647 1.77 -27.25 -1.79
CA GLY A 647 1.97 -28.70 -1.66
C GLY A 647 2.28 -29.47 -2.95
N MET A 648 2.48 -28.80 -4.10
CA MET A 648 2.79 -29.43 -5.39
C MET A 648 4.21 -30.02 -5.47
N GLY A 649 5.08 -29.68 -4.52
CA GLY A 649 6.45 -30.20 -4.43
C GLY A 649 7.50 -29.44 -5.25
N ALA A 650 8.76 -29.85 -5.12
CA ALA A 650 9.91 -29.11 -5.64
C ALA A 650 9.98 -29.04 -7.17
N GLU A 651 9.39 -30.00 -7.89
CA GLU A 651 9.35 -29.98 -9.35
C GLU A 651 8.47 -28.84 -9.87
N PHE A 652 7.30 -28.64 -9.26
CA PHE A 652 6.45 -27.50 -9.55
C PHE A 652 7.12 -26.17 -9.18
N GLU A 653 7.76 -26.10 -8.00
CA GLU A 653 8.50 -24.89 -7.59
C GLU A 653 9.56 -24.49 -8.62
N LYS A 654 10.28 -25.47 -9.17
CA LYS A 654 11.30 -25.24 -10.18
C LYS A 654 10.69 -24.83 -11.53
N ASN A 655 9.69 -25.57 -12.00
CA ASN A 655 9.25 -25.51 -13.40
C ASN A 655 8.09 -24.53 -13.63
N ASN A 656 7.21 -24.31 -12.66
CA ASN A 656 5.97 -23.55 -12.84
C ASN A 656 5.86 -22.32 -11.93
N LEU A 657 6.25 -22.43 -10.65
CA LEU A 657 6.13 -21.31 -9.70
C LEU A 657 6.97 -20.11 -10.16
N PHE A 658 6.29 -19.04 -10.55
CA PHE A 658 6.92 -17.81 -11.02
C PHE A 658 7.25 -16.86 -9.86
N GLY A 659 6.31 -16.70 -8.94
CA GLY A 659 6.40 -15.74 -7.86
C GLY A 659 5.15 -15.66 -7.01
N VAL A 660 5.12 -14.64 -6.16
CA VAL A 660 3.99 -14.32 -5.29
C VAL A 660 3.57 -12.88 -5.47
N ALA A 661 2.27 -12.61 -5.41
CA ALA A 661 1.72 -11.27 -5.49
C ALA A 661 0.68 -11.03 -4.39
N GLY A 662 0.66 -9.82 -3.85
CA GLY A 662 -0.38 -9.32 -2.96
C GLY A 662 -1.14 -8.18 -3.64
N THR A 663 -2.45 -8.22 -3.66
CA THR A 663 -3.30 -7.28 -4.39
C THR A 663 -3.95 -6.27 -3.44
N LEU A 664 -4.06 -5.02 -3.90
CA LEU A 664 -4.72 -3.92 -3.20
C LEU A 664 -5.74 -3.29 -4.15
N TRP A 665 -6.89 -3.95 -4.31
CA TRP A 665 -8.06 -3.39 -4.98
C TRP A 665 -8.61 -2.20 -4.18
N SER A 666 -8.94 -1.10 -4.87
CA SER A 666 -9.06 0.20 -4.20
C SER A 666 -10.49 0.73 -4.08
N GLU A 667 -11.49 -0.14 -4.24
CA GLU A 667 -12.91 0.19 -4.05
C GLU A 667 -13.17 0.85 -2.70
N CYS A 668 -12.45 0.40 -1.67
CA CYS A 668 -12.57 0.91 -0.31
C CYS A 668 -11.26 1.49 0.26
N ILE A 669 -10.25 1.71 -0.59
CA ILE A 669 -8.97 2.32 -0.21
C ILE A 669 -8.96 3.75 -0.76
N ASN A 670 -9.54 4.67 0.00
CA ASN A 670 -9.85 6.02 -0.46
C ASN A 670 -8.76 7.07 -0.23
N THR A 671 -7.64 6.72 0.42
CA THR A 671 -6.49 7.60 0.65
C THR A 671 -5.15 6.86 0.49
N PRO A 672 -4.06 7.57 0.17
CA PRO A 672 -2.74 6.96 0.08
C PRO A 672 -2.26 6.27 1.35
N GLU A 673 -2.52 6.84 2.53
CA GLU A 673 -2.14 6.20 3.78
C GLU A 673 -2.93 4.91 3.99
N ARG A 674 -4.19 4.83 3.53
CA ARG A 674 -4.98 3.60 3.63
C ARG A 674 -4.37 2.45 2.83
N ILE A 675 -3.70 2.73 1.70
CA ILE A 675 -2.95 1.71 0.94
C ILE A 675 -1.90 1.05 1.83
N SER A 676 -1.10 1.86 2.53
CA SER A 676 -0.06 1.37 3.45
C SER A 676 -0.66 0.63 4.64
N TYR A 677 -1.75 1.15 5.22
CA TYR A 677 -2.46 0.50 6.31
C TYR A 677 -2.93 -0.91 5.94
N GLN A 678 -3.48 -1.07 4.74
CA GLN A 678 -3.99 -2.34 4.24
C GLN A 678 -2.87 -3.30 3.83
N ALA A 679 -1.83 -2.78 3.18
CA ALA A 679 -0.70 -3.58 2.74
C ALA A 679 0.10 -4.15 3.92
N TYR A 680 0.41 -3.35 4.93
CA TYR A 680 1.33 -3.72 5.99
C TYR A 680 0.60 -4.06 7.30
N PRO A 681 0.99 -5.13 8.02
CA PRO A 681 2.19 -5.95 7.82
C PRO A 681 2.07 -7.16 6.88
N ARG A 682 0.94 -7.39 6.21
CA ARG A 682 0.74 -8.56 5.32
C ARG A 682 1.75 -8.62 4.16
N ALA A 683 2.14 -7.49 3.61
CA ALA A 683 3.19 -7.38 2.60
C ALA A 683 4.57 -7.84 3.11
N ILE A 684 4.87 -7.68 4.40
CA ILE A 684 6.11 -8.20 5.01
C ILE A 684 6.01 -9.72 5.17
N ALA A 685 4.83 -10.25 5.49
CA ALA A 685 4.59 -11.70 5.50
C ALA A 685 4.74 -12.30 4.09
N LEU A 686 4.15 -11.68 3.07
CA LEU A 686 4.29 -12.07 1.67
C LEU A 686 5.75 -12.02 1.20
N ALA A 687 6.49 -10.98 1.60
CA ALA A 687 7.91 -10.89 1.32
C ALA A 687 8.68 -12.08 1.92
N GLU A 688 8.37 -12.49 3.15
CA GLU A 688 8.98 -13.68 3.75
C GLU A 688 8.57 -14.98 3.07
N VAL A 689 7.31 -15.07 2.63
CA VAL A 689 6.79 -16.19 1.85
C VAL A 689 7.55 -16.37 0.52
N GLY A 690 7.79 -15.27 -0.20
CA GLY A 690 8.49 -15.27 -1.49
C GLY A 690 10.02 -15.28 -1.39
N TRP A 691 10.60 -14.92 -0.24
CA TRP A 691 12.05 -14.85 -0.04
C TRP A 691 12.61 -16.06 0.72
N SER A 692 12.04 -16.38 1.89
CA SER A 692 12.60 -17.36 2.80
C SER A 692 12.16 -18.79 2.44
N THR A 693 13.09 -19.74 2.57
CA THR A 693 12.78 -21.16 2.40
C THR A 693 11.88 -21.68 3.54
N ALA A 694 11.08 -22.70 3.26
CA ALA A 694 10.09 -23.21 4.22
C ALA A 694 10.71 -23.66 5.56
N ASN A 695 11.94 -24.20 5.55
CA ASN A 695 12.64 -24.71 6.73
C ASN A 695 13.11 -23.64 7.72
N VAL A 696 13.14 -22.35 7.33
CA VAL A 696 13.53 -21.24 8.22
C VAL A 696 12.35 -20.36 8.63
N ARG A 697 11.14 -20.65 8.13
CA ARG A 697 9.91 -19.93 8.46
C ARG A 697 9.32 -20.46 9.78
N SER A 698 8.89 -19.54 10.64
CA SER A 698 8.18 -19.80 11.90
C SER A 698 7.26 -18.63 12.19
N TRP A 699 5.97 -18.90 12.39
CA TRP A 699 4.98 -17.87 12.73
C TRP A 699 5.36 -17.12 14.02
N GLU A 700 5.71 -17.87 15.08
CA GLU A 700 6.09 -17.29 16.36
C GLU A 700 7.38 -16.45 16.25
N GLY A 701 8.34 -16.91 15.43
CA GLY A 701 9.55 -16.17 15.11
C GLY A 701 9.26 -14.91 14.29
N PHE A 702 8.38 -14.99 13.30
CA PHE A 702 7.96 -13.89 12.45
C PHE A 702 7.30 -12.78 13.26
N VAL A 703 6.30 -13.09 14.09
CA VAL A 703 5.60 -12.10 14.94
C VAL A 703 6.58 -11.38 15.87
N LYS A 704 7.59 -12.09 16.41
CA LYS A 704 8.64 -11.47 17.23
C LYS A 704 9.49 -10.46 16.42
N ARG A 705 9.90 -10.85 15.21
CA ARG A 705 10.71 -10.01 14.30
C ARG A 705 9.93 -8.85 13.69
N LEU A 706 8.60 -8.97 13.66
CA LEU A 706 7.72 -7.93 13.16
C LEU A 706 7.63 -6.73 14.11
N LYS A 707 7.66 -6.94 15.43
CA LYS A 707 7.51 -5.85 16.43
C LYS A 707 8.50 -4.69 16.21
N PRO A 708 9.81 -4.91 16.05
CA PRO A 708 10.74 -3.83 15.73
C PRO A 708 10.43 -3.10 14.42
N THR A 709 9.93 -3.83 13.43
CA THR A 709 9.57 -3.28 12.13
C THR A 709 8.36 -2.34 12.26
N MET A 710 7.31 -2.75 12.98
CA MET A 710 6.13 -1.92 13.22
C MET A 710 6.46 -0.64 13.99
N LYS A 711 7.35 -0.73 14.99
CA LYS A 711 7.85 0.45 15.71
C LYS A 711 8.57 1.44 14.80
N ASP A 712 9.43 0.95 13.91
CA ASP A 712 10.14 1.81 12.96
C ASP A 712 9.21 2.39 11.89
N MET A 713 8.18 1.65 11.45
CA MET A 713 7.14 2.18 10.57
C MET A 713 6.38 3.33 11.24
N MET A 714 5.90 3.16 12.47
CA MET A 714 5.25 4.24 13.24
C MET A 714 6.18 5.43 13.46
N ARG A 715 7.47 5.19 13.75
CA ARG A 715 8.50 6.23 13.89
C ARG A 715 8.67 7.06 12.62
N ARG A 716 8.73 6.39 11.46
CA ARG A 716 8.77 7.02 10.12
C ARG A 716 7.42 7.59 9.68
N GLY A 717 6.37 7.31 10.46
CA GLY A 717 4.96 7.58 10.20
C GLY A 717 4.46 7.01 8.88
N VAL A 718 4.85 5.77 8.62
CA VAL A 718 4.15 4.87 7.69
C VAL A 718 3.06 4.19 8.50
N THR A 719 1.80 4.38 8.12
CA THR A 719 0.68 3.67 8.75
C THR A 719 0.69 2.20 8.33
N ALA A 720 0.27 1.34 9.24
CA ALA A 720 0.14 -0.09 9.05
C ALA A 720 -0.96 -0.59 10.00
N SER A 721 -1.63 -1.69 9.66
CA SER A 721 -2.55 -2.33 10.58
C SER A 721 -1.81 -2.85 11.81
N LEU A 722 -2.40 -2.65 12.98
CA LEU A 722 -1.88 -3.14 14.27
C LEU A 722 -2.59 -4.42 14.72
N GLU A 723 -3.38 -5.04 13.84
CA GLU A 723 -4.12 -6.27 14.11
C GLU A 723 -3.25 -7.49 13.80
N TYR A 724 -2.42 -7.93 14.76
CA TYR A 724 -1.57 -9.11 14.59
C TYR A 724 -1.26 -9.91 15.86
#